data_AF-A0A3D9ZMZ9-F1
#
_entry.id   AF-A0A3D9ZMZ9-F1
#
_cell.length_a   1.000
_cell.length_b   1.000
_cell.length_c   1.000
_cell.angle_alpha   90.00
_cell.angle_beta   90.00
_cell.angle_gamma   90.00
#
_symmetry.space_group_name_H-M   'P 1'
#
loop_
_entity.id
_entity.type
_entity.pdbx_description
1 polymer ?
#
loop_
_entity_poly.entity_id
_entity_poly.type
_entity_poly.pdbx_seq_one_letter_code
_entity_poly.pdbx_strand_id
1 'polypeptide(L)'
;MKRTRKLARALLAVALTTVVAGAVLPATPAAASYGSTVTVTANEMHTTECLDRVWLFFCDPVELFGVAIITQDDGQQQRCEMALPAPSGADITTPNTICTTPRTVTGNFRVSFELWEDDSTEGGSREQADLNPGTAKDWSTTSLLGGRGGTSTWLTSGGPSRAVFSVAVTGRPTTINISSPNPIGLVREFDPRLGETIPITGSLSVPSTLRFTITAQATGAGFVLWEAPFYGGIFNISWDGRLPGGTFAAVGTYTITVADPLDAASTKTTQVKVIQRVGLVFTGMTTQPTSNWQYRSGPIVVSAVASAAGTFRMVVQRAGAEVFRTADVHRGAGPIAFSWSGRHADGSWATPGSYAYYLQGTADDGRTFPAANLVISATNPPPGLEVYALAEPGVPAVNPQAVPGTGIRAKVVAADHTARPAARITIEMSPAGWIGRPVTLAPRVVRTCVQADECQATIPADIIAGEAVAYRITASEAEGVPDMATATADWRITDLNPPKPSQGPEVTLVPLWRASVPATVNKSGLVNTRALNETLDVAYAPGTGYDTSTTNGARQFGNAVDDNAWQLLGVRGQINPSSIATHWSQVGIWVQNVPVEVKVSPNGDALCERGPFGPVSFAEANGILHTVNCRDNASGNIFTADSPTVGWHEFHHDAYHEGDEYCCDGGYWYGAGINDYGSLTDCQRNGSVASTCNEITNGTTRTGWWRSDGPMSDVMIDNTVERADDLRAAEATYAKCGRAQC
;
A
#
# COMPACT_ATOMS: atom_id res chain seq x y z
N MET A 1 -22.18 -60.24 -41.88
CA MET A 1 -23.63 -59.97 -41.84
C MET A 1 -23.88 -58.72 -41.01
N LYS A 2 -24.46 -57.69 -41.65
CA LYS A 2 -25.48 -56.74 -41.16
C LYS A 2 -25.46 -56.28 -39.68
N ARG A 3 -25.16 -54.99 -39.46
CA ARG A 3 -26.15 -53.92 -39.14
C ARG A 3 -25.39 -52.62 -38.80
N THR A 4 -25.14 -51.70 -39.72
CA THR A 4 -25.95 -50.51 -40.11
C THR A 4 -26.58 -49.65 -38.99
N ARG A 5 -26.12 -48.39 -39.00
CA ARG A 5 -26.88 -47.12 -38.92
C ARG A 5 -27.28 -46.60 -37.52
N LYS A 6 -26.42 -45.73 -36.97
CA LYS A 6 -26.76 -44.38 -36.44
C LYS A 6 -25.50 -43.77 -35.82
N LEU A 7 -24.74 -42.98 -36.60
CA LEU A 7 -23.79 -41.94 -36.16
C LEU A 7 -22.99 -41.46 -37.39
N ALA A 8 -23.64 -40.69 -38.26
CA ALA A 8 -23.01 -40.05 -39.42
C ALA A 8 -23.78 -38.79 -39.84
N ARG A 9 -24.04 -37.87 -38.89
CA ARG A 9 -24.70 -36.59 -39.20
C ARG A 9 -24.28 -35.37 -38.37
N ALA A 10 -23.11 -35.38 -37.70
CA ALA A 10 -22.65 -34.19 -36.97
C ALA A 10 -21.14 -33.89 -37.06
N LEU A 11 -20.41 -34.51 -38.00
CA LEU A 11 -18.95 -34.31 -38.16
C LEU A 11 -18.52 -34.05 -39.61
N LEU A 12 -19.43 -33.52 -40.42
CA LEU A 12 -19.14 -33.12 -41.81
C LEU A 12 -19.61 -31.67 -42.05
N ALA A 13 -18.99 -30.73 -41.35
CA ALA A 13 -19.21 -29.29 -41.55
C ALA A 13 -17.95 -28.42 -41.37
N VAL A 14 -16.74 -28.99 -41.27
CA VAL A 14 -15.51 -28.19 -41.02
C VAL A 14 -14.31 -28.57 -41.91
N ALA A 15 -14.41 -29.53 -42.83
CA ALA A 15 -13.24 -29.94 -43.61
C ALA A 15 -13.60 -30.30 -45.05
N LEU A 16 -14.08 -29.33 -45.83
CA LEU A 16 -13.85 -29.28 -47.29
C LEU A 16 -14.19 -27.89 -47.86
N THR A 17 -13.53 -26.85 -47.36
CA THR A 17 -13.21 -25.69 -48.19
C THR A 17 -11.72 -25.74 -48.44
N THR A 18 -11.34 -26.62 -49.38
CA THR A 18 -10.19 -26.39 -50.25
C THR A 18 -10.42 -25.01 -50.86
N VAL A 19 -9.84 -23.99 -50.24
CA VAL A 19 -9.59 -22.71 -50.89
C VAL A 19 -8.75 -23.10 -52.09
N VAL A 20 -9.38 -23.16 -53.26
CA VAL A 20 -8.70 -22.84 -54.50
C VAL A 20 -8.14 -21.45 -54.20
N ALA A 21 -6.87 -21.42 -53.81
CA ALA A 21 -6.03 -20.27 -53.94
C ALA A 21 -5.95 -20.04 -55.44
N GLY A 22 -7.03 -19.46 -55.99
CA GLY A 22 -6.87 -18.53 -57.07
C GLY A 22 -5.87 -17.55 -56.51
N ALA A 23 -4.65 -17.63 -57.01
CA ALA A 23 -3.82 -16.46 -57.09
C ALA A 23 -4.69 -15.42 -57.80
N VAL A 24 -5.48 -14.68 -57.03
CA VAL A 24 -5.76 -13.30 -57.34
C VAL A 24 -4.37 -12.72 -57.24
N LEU A 25 -3.64 -12.79 -58.36
CA LEU A 25 -2.61 -11.82 -58.65
C LEU A 25 -3.24 -10.51 -58.19
N PRO A 26 -2.65 -9.81 -57.20
CA PRO A 26 -3.22 -8.54 -56.77
C PRO A 26 -3.51 -7.80 -58.06
N ALA A 27 -4.78 -7.43 -58.26
CA ALA A 27 -5.12 -6.53 -59.35
C ALA A 27 -4.10 -5.42 -59.22
N THR A 28 -3.21 -5.31 -60.21
CA THR A 28 -2.16 -4.31 -60.25
C THR A 28 -2.82 -3.03 -59.78
N PRO A 29 -2.36 -2.41 -58.67
CA PRO A 29 -3.09 -1.33 -58.03
C PRO A 29 -3.49 -0.37 -59.13
N ALA A 30 -4.80 -0.17 -59.31
CA ALA A 30 -5.33 0.79 -60.27
C ALA A 30 -4.53 2.06 -60.06
N ALA A 31 -3.72 2.46 -61.05
CA ALA A 31 -2.75 3.50 -60.79
C ALA A 31 -3.53 4.74 -60.34
N ALA A 32 -3.05 5.28 -59.22
CA ALA A 32 -3.85 6.06 -58.29
C ALA A 32 -4.63 7.19 -58.95
N SER A 33 -5.74 7.61 -58.33
CA SER A 33 -6.59 8.67 -58.84
C SER A 33 -5.96 10.06 -58.68
N TYR A 34 -4.91 10.37 -59.42
CA TYR A 34 -4.28 11.70 -59.36
C TYR A 34 -5.23 12.75 -59.94
N GLY A 35 -5.44 13.84 -59.21
CA GLY A 35 -6.04 15.04 -59.80
C GLY A 35 -5.10 15.59 -60.89
N SER A 36 -5.58 15.71 -62.11
CA SER A 36 -4.81 16.32 -63.21
C SER A 36 -5.70 17.14 -64.12
N THR A 37 -5.10 18.10 -64.81
CA THR A 37 -5.73 18.75 -65.94
C THR A 37 -5.09 18.25 -67.23
N VAL A 38 -5.94 17.87 -68.18
CA VAL A 38 -5.55 17.30 -69.47
C VAL A 38 -5.95 18.27 -70.58
N THR A 39 -5.01 18.56 -71.48
CA THR A 39 -5.27 19.24 -72.74
C THR A 39 -4.84 18.35 -73.90
N VAL A 40 -5.60 18.42 -74.99
CA VAL A 40 -5.34 17.65 -76.22
C VAL A 40 -5.18 18.65 -77.36
N THR A 41 -4.08 18.50 -78.11
CA THR A 41 -3.72 19.36 -79.24
C THR A 41 -3.55 18.50 -80.48
N ALA A 42 -4.20 18.86 -81.57
CA ALA A 42 -3.85 18.31 -82.88
C ALA A 42 -2.70 19.13 -83.46
N ASN A 43 -1.54 18.53 -83.64
CA ASN A 43 -0.33 19.19 -84.10
C ASN A 43 -0.25 19.23 -85.63
N GLU A 44 -0.66 18.15 -86.28
CA GLU A 44 -0.61 17.99 -87.73
C GLU A 44 -1.73 17.06 -88.18
N MET A 45 -2.44 17.35 -89.27
CA MET A 45 -3.41 16.44 -89.88
C MET A 45 -3.39 16.56 -91.40
N HIS A 46 -3.26 15.43 -92.07
CA HIS A 46 -3.30 15.30 -93.52
C HIS A 46 -4.38 14.28 -93.90
N THR A 47 -5.28 14.65 -94.81
CA THR A 47 -6.31 13.75 -95.33
C THR A 47 -6.22 13.69 -96.85
N THR A 48 -5.80 12.54 -97.39
CA THR A 48 -5.76 12.30 -98.84
C THR A 48 -6.83 11.32 -99.31
N GLU A 49 -7.73 10.90 -98.42
CA GLU A 49 -8.88 10.03 -98.71
C GLU A 49 -10.18 10.80 -98.45
N CYS A 50 -11.19 10.59 -99.31
CA CYS A 50 -12.58 10.97 -99.02
C CYS A 50 -13.08 10.07 -97.87
N LEU A 51 -13.56 10.68 -96.78
CA LEU A 51 -14.09 9.95 -95.62
C LEU A 51 -15.57 9.60 -95.83
N ASP A 52 -16.29 10.36 -96.65
CA ASP A 52 -17.60 9.98 -97.18
C ASP A 52 -17.48 8.94 -98.31
N ARG A 53 -18.15 7.80 -98.12
CA ARG A 53 -18.25 6.72 -99.12
C ARG A 53 -19.58 6.74 -99.89
N VAL A 54 -20.51 7.64 -99.54
CA VAL A 54 -21.85 7.68 -100.13
C VAL A 54 -21.83 8.39 -101.49
N TRP A 55 -20.91 9.33 -101.73
CA TRP A 55 -20.72 10.02 -103.01
C TRP A 55 -19.44 9.61 -103.76
N LEU A 56 -19.49 8.47 -104.47
CA LEU A 56 -18.34 7.88 -105.18
C LEU A 56 -17.72 8.70 -106.35
N PHE A 57 -18.17 9.93 -106.65
CA PHE A 57 -17.76 10.63 -107.88
C PHE A 57 -17.35 12.11 -107.77
N PHE A 58 -17.51 12.80 -106.63
CA PHE A 58 -16.96 14.15 -106.40
C PHE A 58 -16.55 14.31 -104.93
N CYS A 59 -15.26 14.51 -104.65
CA CYS A 59 -14.79 14.95 -103.34
C CYS A 59 -14.76 16.48 -103.35
N ASP A 60 -15.74 17.12 -102.71
CA ASP A 60 -15.66 18.55 -102.42
C ASP A 60 -14.59 18.83 -101.34
N PRO A 61 -14.10 20.07 -101.17
CA PRO A 61 -13.07 20.37 -100.19
C PRO A 61 -13.58 20.08 -98.77
N VAL A 62 -13.01 19.05 -98.17
CA VAL A 62 -13.33 18.49 -96.85
C VAL A 62 -13.27 19.57 -95.75
N GLU A 63 -14.38 19.79 -95.02
CA GLU A 63 -14.33 20.44 -93.70
C GLU A 63 -14.10 19.36 -92.64
N LEU A 64 -13.03 19.50 -91.85
CA LEU A 64 -12.65 18.50 -90.85
C LEU A 64 -13.08 18.93 -89.45
N PHE A 65 -13.51 17.96 -88.65
CA PHE A 65 -13.88 18.15 -87.27
C PHE A 65 -13.15 17.17 -86.34
N GLY A 66 -12.50 17.70 -85.30
CA GLY A 66 -11.69 16.92 -84.37
C GLY A 66 -12.39 16.75 -83.02
N VAL A 67 -12.48 15.51 -82.53
CA VAL A 67 -13.04 15.18 -81.22
C VAL A 67 -12.00 14.47 -80.37
N ALA A 68 -11.82 14.93 -79.14
CA ALA A 68 -11.05 14.22 -78.13
C ALA A 68 -11.96 13.72 -77.01
N ILE A 69 -11.94 12.41 -76.75
CA ILE A 69 -12.70 11.73 -75.70
C ILE A 69 -11.71 11.24 -74.66
N ILE A 70 -11.76 11.84 -73.48
CA ILE A 70 -10.95 11.46 -72.33
C ILE A 70 -11.75 10.46 -71.50
N THR A 71 -11.36 9.19 -71.50
CA THR A 71 -12.01 8.13 -70.74
C THR A 71 -11.20 7.83 -69.49
N GLN A 72 -11.79 8.00 -68.32
CA GLN A 72 -11.18 7.73 -67.02
C GLN A 72 -11.33 6.25 -66.63
N ASP A 73 -10.53 5.78 -65.66
CA ASP A 73 -10.56 4.38 -65.17
C ASP A 73 -11.91 3.95 -64.59
N ASP A 74 -12.72 4.90 -64.09
CA ASP A 74 -14.09 4.65 -63.61
C ASP A 74 -15.14 4.58 -64.74
N GLY A 75 -14.70 4.70 -66.00
CA GLY A 75 -15.55 4.72 -67.20
C GLY A 75 -16.15 6.07 -67.53
N GLN A 76 -15.93 7.12 -66.72
CA GLN A 76 -16.43 8.47 -67.02
C GLN A 76 -15.70 9.04 -68.24
N GLN A 77 -16.47 9.59 -69.17
CA GLN A 77 -15.95 10.21 -70.38
C GLN A 77 -16.13 11.73 -70.34
N GLN A 78 -15.06 12.45 -70.65
CA GLN A 78 -15.10 13.90 -70.87
C GLN A 78 -14.75 14.18 -72.33
N ARG A 79 -15.59 14.96 -73.01
CA ARG A 79 -15.44 15.25 -74.44
C ARG A 79 -14.95 16.69 -74.67
N CYS A 80 -14.11 16.84 -75.68
CA CYS A 80 -13.69 18.11 -76.24
C CYS A 80 -13.91 18.06 -77.75
N GLU A 81 -14.52 19.11 -78.28
CA GLU A 81 -14.95 19.19 -79.67
C GLU A 81 -14.46 20.50 -80.26
N MET A 82 -14.02 20.48 -81.51
CA MET A 82 -13.53 21.66 -82.20
C MET A 82 -13.70 21.54 -83.71
N ALA A 83 -14.36 22.54 -84.30
CA ALA A 83 -14.31 22.79 -85.75
C ALA A 83 -12.89 23.20 -86.14
N LEU A 84 -12.29 22.48 -87.08
CA LEU A 84 -10.92 22.75 -87.50
C LEU A 84 -10.95 23.79 -88.62
N PRO A 85 -10.23 24.90 -88.51
CA PRO A 85 -10.27 25.93 -89.54
C PRO A 85 -9.54 25.45 -90.79
N ALA A 86 -10.26 25.17 -91.87
CA ALA A 86 -9.66 25.08 -93.20
C ALA A 86 -10.60 25.69 -94.26
N PRO A 87 -10.35 26.93 -94.71
CA PRO A 87 -10.87 27.36 -95.99
C PRO A 87 -10.11 26.58 -97.08
N SER A 88 -10.82 25.74 -97.83
CA SER A 88 -10.34 24.99 -99.00
C SER A 88 -9.29 23.89 -98.74
N GLY A 89 -9.72 22.77 -98.15
CA GLY A 89 -9.16 21.43 -98.42
C GLY A 89 -7.64 21.24 -98.24
N ALA A 90 -6.98 21.97 -97.34
CA ALA A 90 -5.54 21.86 -97.11
C ALA A 90 -5.25 21.32 -95.70
N ASP A 91 -4.19 20.51 -95.63
CA ASP A 91 -3.65 19.90 -94.42
C ASP A 91 -3.52 20.87 -93.24
N ILE A 92 -3.86 20.41 -92.04
CA ILE A 92 -3.60 21.13 -90.80
C ILE A 92 -2.12 20.99 -90.49
N THR A 93 -1.37 22.06 -90.75
CA THR A 93 0.08 22.12 -90.53
C THR A 93 0.46 23.01 -89.34
N THR A 94 -0.53 23.57 -88.64
CA THR A 94 -0.34 24.38 -87.43
C THR A 94 -1.08 23.75 -86.24
N PRO A 95 -0.45 23.69 -85.05
CA PRO A 95 -1.08 23.08 -83.87
C PRO A 95 -2.35 23.82 -83.43
N ASN A 96 -3.42 23.07 -83.21
CA ASN A 96 -4.69 23.57 -82.69
C ASN A 96 -5.14 22.77 -81.46
N THR A 97 -5.45 23.45 -80.36
CA THR A 97 -5.85 22.82 -79.09
C THR A 97 -7.34 22.47 -79.09
N ILE A 98 -7.66 21.18 -79.16
CA ILE A 98 -9.03 20.65 -79.16
C ILE A 98 -9.70 20.85 -77.80
N CYS A 99 -8.98 20.59 -76.71
CA CYS A 99 -9.45 20.90 -75.35
C CYS A 99 -8.99 22.30 -74.93
N THR A 100 -9.61 23.36 -75.47
CA THR A 100 -9.27 24.76 -75.13
C THR A 100 -9.44 25.06 -73.63
N THR A 101 -10.42 24.41 -72.99
CA THR A 101 -10.54 24.36 -71.53
C THR A 101 -9.96 23.04 -71.02
N PRO A 102 -8.88 23.05 -70.22
CA PRO A 102 -8.31 21.84 -69.64
C PRO A 102 -9.34 21.02 -68.86
N ARG A 103 -9.34 19.71 -69.09
CA ARG A 103 -10.29 18.76 -68.49
C ARG A 103 -9.73 18.15 -67.22
N THR A 104 -10.52 18.10 -66.16
CA THR A 104 -10.07 17.54 -64.88
C THR A 104 -10.28 16.04 -64.88
N VAL A 105 -9.22 15.28 -64.72
CA VAL A 105 -9.28 13.82 -64.56
C VAL A 105 -8.80 13.43 -63.17
N THR A 106 -9.35 12.32 -62.68
CA THR A 106 -8.93 11.63 -61.47
C THR A 106 -8.46 10.24 -61.84
N GLY A 107 -7.15 10.04 -61.88
CA GLY A 107 -6.53 8.74 -62.16
C GLY A 107 -5.96 8.55 -63.52
N ASN A 108 -5.74 7.30 -63.91
CA ASN A 108 -5.34 7.04 -65.27
C ASN A 108 -6.53 7.28 -66.18
N PHE A 109 -6.17 7.60 -67.41
CA PHE A 109 -7.14 7.90 -68.43
C PHE A 109 -6.58 7.49 -69.78
N ARG A 110 -7.47 7.32 -70.75
CA ARG A 110 -7.14 7.17 -72.16
C ARG A 110 -7.72 8.35 -72.91
N VAL A 111 -7.03 8.79 -73.94
CA VAL A 111 -7.57 9.78 -74.86
C VAL A 111 -7.83 9.07 -76.18
N SER A 112 -9.08 9.06 -76.59
CA SER A 112 -9.48 8.66 -77.94
C SER A 112 -9.66 9.92 -78.78
N PHE A 113 -8.94 10.00 -79.89
CA PHE A 113 -9.05 11.06 -80.87
C PHE A 113 -9.89 10.53 -82.04
N GLU A 114 -10.95 11.22 -82.39
CA GLU A 114 -11.80 10.92 -83.54
C GLU A 114 -11.70 12.06 -84.55
N LEU A 115 -11.57 11.72 -85.83
CA LEU A 115 -11.66 12.66 -86.95
C LEU A 115 -12.95 12.43 -87.72
N TRP A 116 -13.67 13.53 -87.97
CA TRP A 116 -14.96 13.58 -88.65
C TRP A 116 -14.89 14.51 -89.86
N GLU A 117 -15.72 14.24 -90.86
CA GLU A 117 -16.01 15.13 -92.00
C GLU A 117 -17.33 15.85 -91.70
N ASP A 118 -17.39 17.15 -91.94
CA ASP A 118 -18.58 17.99 -91.76
C ASP A 118 -19.03 18.49 -93.14
N ASP A 119 -20.20 18.04 -93.60
CA ASP A 119 -20.77 18.47 -94.89
C ASP A 119 -21.69 19.70 -94.75
N SER A 120 -21.80 20.24 -93.53
CA SER A 120 -22.76 21.31 -93.25
C SER A 120 -22.13 22.69 -93.43
N THR A 121 -22.68 23.50 -94.33
CA THR A 121 -22.32 24.93 -94.50
C THR A 121 -22.66 25.81 -93.29
N GLU A 122 -23.15 25.22 -92.18
CA GLU A 122 -23.68 25.93 -91.00
C GLU A 122 -22.91 25.65 -89.70
N GLY A 123 -21.78 24.93 -89.75
CA GLY A 123 -20.80 24.88 -88.68
C GLY A 123 -21.16 23.99 -87.47
N GLY A 124 -20.62 22.76 -87.48
CA GLY A 124 -19.80 22.28 -86.38
C GLY A 124 -20.49 21.62 -85.19
N SER A 125 -21.27 20.56 -85.41
CA SER A 125 -21.59 19.58 -84.36
C SER A 125 -21.69 18.15 -84.90
N ARG A 126 -21.35 17.15 -84.07
CA ARG A 126 -21.42 15.71 -84.43
C ARG A 126 -22.82 15.26 -84.86
N GLU A 127 -23.85 15.95 -84.40
CA GLU A 127 -25.25 15.69 -84.75
C GLU A 127 -25.59 16.08 -86.20
N GLN A 128 -24.75 16.90 -86.83
CA GLN A 128 -24.88 17.38 -88.21
C GLN A 128 -23.94 16.69 -89.20
N ALA A 129 -22.97 15.90 -88.72
CA ALA A 129 -22.13 15.06 -89.57
C ALA A 129 -22.92 13.80 -90.03
N ASP A 130 -23.37 13.76 -91.28
CA ASP A 130 -24.17 12.65 -91.84
C ASP A 130 -23.34 11.43 -92.23
N LEU A 131 -22.71 10.79 -91.24
CA LEU A 131 -22.09 9.48 -91.45
C LEU A 131 -22.63 8.44 -90.46
N ASN A 132 -22.98 7.27 -91.01
CA ASN A 132 -23.38 6.10 -90.23
C ASN A 132 -22.34 5.77 -89.15
N PRO A 133 -22.75 5.35 -87.94
CA PRO A 133 -21.84 4.89 -86.89
C PRO A 133 -20.80 3.88 -87.42
N GLY A 134 -19.51 4.17 -87.27
CA GLY A 134 -18.40 3.30 -87.70
C GLY A 134 -17.55 3.79 -88.89
N THR A 135 -17.74 5.04 -89.31
CA THR A 135 -17.02 5.69 -90.44
C THR A 135 -15.94 6.68 -90.00
N ALA A 136 -15.97 7.15 -88.74
CA ALA A 136 -14.90 7.97 -88.18
C ALA A 136 -13.58 7.19 -88.12
N LYS A 137 -12.46 7.87 -88.37
CA LYS A 137 -11.13 7.33 -88.03
C LYS A 137 -10.84 7.65 -86.57
N ASP A 138 -10.68 6.60 -85.76
CA ASP A 138 -10.41 6.71 -84.34
C ASP A 138 -9.01 6.20 -83.98
N TRP A 139 -8.36 6.91 -83.05
CA TRP A 139 -7.08 6.52 -82.49
C TRP A 139 -7.11 6.69 -80.99
N SER A 140 -6.69 5.67 -80.25
CA SER A 140 -6.66 5.74 -78.79
C SER A 140 -5.23 5.69 -78.29
N THR A 141 -4.92 6.53 -77.31
CA THR A 141 -3.67 6.41 -76.57
C THR A 141 -3.64 5.10 -75.79
N THR A 142 -2.45 4.64 -75.43
CA THR A 142 -2.31 3.76 -74.26
C THR A 142 -2.79 4.48 -73.00
N SER A 143 -3.00 3.73 -71.91
CA SER A 143 -3.35 4.33 -70.63
C SER A 143 -2.29 5.33 -70.20
N LEU A 144 -2.70 6.58 -70.00
CA LEU A 144 -1.86 7.65 -69.49
C LEU A 144 -1.98 7.71 -67.97
N LEU A 145 -0.84 7.88 -67.30
CA LEU A 145 -0.81 8.06 -65.85
C LEU A 145 -1.26 9.47 -65.50
N GLY A 146 -2.31 9.60 -64.69
CA GLY A 146 -2.63 10.86 -64.04
C GLY A 146 -1.46 11.34 -63.16
N GLY A 147 -1.42 12.62 -62.82
CA GLY A 147 -0.56 13.22 -61.79
C GLY A 147 0.87 13.49 -62.24
N ARG A 148 1.37 12.74 -63.22
CA ARG A 148 2.71 12.95 -63.77
C ARG A 148 2.66 13.98 -64.88
N GLY A 149 3.13 15.19 -64.57
CA GLY A 149 3.25 16.26 -65.55
C GLY A 149 4.07 15.82 -66.78
N GLY A 150 3.57 16.11 -67.97
CA GLY A 150 4.27 15.79 -69.21
C GLY A 150 3.40 15.92 -70.45
N THR A 151 4.05 16.05 -71.59
CA THR A 151 3.40 16.05 -72.90
C THR A 151 3.88 14.83 -73.66
N SER A 152 2.93 14.03 -74.14
CA SER A 152 3.20 12.91 -75.03
C SER A 152 2.60 13.19 -76.39
N THR A 153 3.20 12.65 -77.45
CA THR A 153 2.78 12.85 -78.84
C THR A 153 2.59 11.51 -79.51
N TRP A 154 1.49 11.37 -80.25
CA TRP A 154 1.15 10.16 -80.98
C TRP A 154 1.07 10.48 -82.47
N LEU A 155 1.71 9.63 -83.26
CA LEU A 155 1.55 9.58 -84.71
C LEU A 155 0.59 8.44 -85.05
N THR A 156 -0.46 8.74 -85.80
CA THR A 156 -1.40 7.72 -86.26
C THR A 156 -0.80 6.93 -87.42
N SER A 157 -0.94 5.60 -87.45
CA SER A 157 -0.54 4.77 -88.59
C SER A 157 -1.74 3.96 -89.10
N GLY A 158 -2.23 4.23 -90.31
CA GLY A 158 -3.42 3.51 -90.79
C GLY A 158 -3.93 3.84 -92.19
N GLY A 159 -3.12 4.39 -93.08
CA GLY A 159 -3.53 4.66 -94.47
C GLY A 159 -2.91 5.94 -95.04
N PRO A 160 -3.44 6.45 -96.16
CA PRO A 160 -3.04 7.71 -96.81
C PRO A 160 -3.28 8.97 -95.97
N SER A 161 -4.22 8.95 -95.01
CA SER A 161 -4.41 10.03 -94.02
C SER A 161 -3.51 9.83 -92.80
N ARG A 162 -2.93 10.92 -92.27
CA ARG A 162 -2.14 10.91 -91.02
C ARG A 162 -2.56 12.04 -90.09
N ALA A 163 -2.57 11.81 -88.79
CA ALA A 163 -2.70 12.81 -87.75
C ALA A 163 -1.58 12.66 -86.72
N VAL A 164 -1.14 13.79 -86.17
CA VAL A 164 -0.24 13.89 -85.04
C VAL A 164 -0.97 14.68 -83.97
N PHE A 165 -1.19 14.08 -82.80
CA PHE A 165 -1.78 14.78 -81.66
C PHE A 165 -0.92 14.63 -80.42
N SER A 166 -0.95 15.65 -79.57
CA SER A 166 -0.32 15.65 -78.25
C SER A 166 -1.35 15.72 -77.15
N VAL A 167 -1.04 15.05 -76.04
CA VAL A 167 -1.79 15.13 -74.79
C VAL A 167 -0.83 15.68 -73.75
N ALA A 168 -1.15 16.86 -73.22
CA ALA A 168 -0.43 17.46 -72.12
C ALA A 168 -1.19 17.23 -70.82
N VAL A 169 -0.48 16.68 -69.83
CA VAL A 169 -0.98 16.39 -68.49
C VAL A 169 -0.29 17.35 -67.55
N THR A 170 -1.07 18.07 -66.74
CA THR A 170 -0.56 18.87 -65.64
C THR A 170 -1.08 18.30 -64.34
N GLY A 171 -0.18 17.82 -63.47
CA GLY A 171 -0.55 17.32 -62.15
C GLY A 171 -1.10 18.46 -61.27
N ARG A 172 -2.17 18.19 -60.51
CA ARG A 172 -2.64 19.14 -59.50
C ARG A 172 -1.83 18.97 -58.21
N PRO A 173 -1.33 20.06 -57.61
CA PRO A 173 -0.64 19.98 -56.32
C PRO A 173 -1.54 19.38 -55.24
N THR A 174 -1.02 18.43 -54.47
CA THR A 174 -1.73 17.83 -53.33
C THR A 174 -1.46 18.66 -52.09
N THR A 175 -2.49 19.30 -51.52
CA THR A 175 -2.39 19.93 -50.20
C THR A 175 -2.80 18.92 -49.12
N ILE A 176 -1.86 18.61 -48.23
CA ILE A 176 -2.07 17.74 -47.07
C ILE A 176 -2.21 18.61 -45.81
N ASN A 177 -3.24 18.35 -45.01
CA ASN A 177 -3.42 18.95 -43.69
C ASN A 177 -3.52 17.84 -42.64
N ILE A 178 -2.61 17.81 -41.65
CA ILE A 178 -2.64 16.86 -40.54
C ILE A 178 -3.42 17.48 -39.37
N SER A 179 -4.45 16.79 -38.86
CA SER A 179 -5.24 17.22 -37.71
C SER A 179 -4.85 16.52 -36.41
N SER A 180 -4.36 15.27 -36.47
CA SER A 180 -3.80 14.57 -35.31
C SER A 180 -2.58 13.74 -35.72
N PRO A 181 -1.49 13.73 -34.93
CA PRO A 181 -1.17 14.71 -33.89
C PRO A 181 -1.09 16.13 -34.47
N ASN A 182 -1.54 17.14 -33.73
CA ASN A 182 -1.54 18.53 -34.20
C ASN A 182 -0.09 18.98 -34.50
N PRO A 183 0.22 19.44 -35.73
CA PRO A 183 1.56 19.90 -36.10
C PRO A 183 2.06 21.11 -35.31
N ILE A 184 1.15 21.91 -34.73
CA ILE A 184 1.45 23.18 -34.03
C ILE A 184 0.94 23.13 -32.58
N GLY A 185 1.29 22.08 -31.84
CA GLY A 185 0.82 21.90 -30.46
C GLY A 185 1.75 21.09 -29.58
N LEU A 186 1.29 20.79 -28.36
CA LEU A 186 2.00 19.89 -27.46
C LEU A 186 2.16 18.52 -28.13
N VAL A 187 3.38 18.01 -28.13
CA VAL A 187 3.70 16.68 -28.65
C VAL A 187 2.86 15.67 -27.90
N ARG A 188 2.05 14.89 -28.63
CA ARG A 188 1.21 13.88 -28.01
C ARG A 188 2.08 12.73 -27.51
N GLU A 189 1.95 12.41 -26.23
CA GLU A 189 2.66 11.29 -25.61
C GLU A 189 1.77 10.04 -25.59
N PHE A 190 2.35 8.86 -25.80
CA PHE A 190 1.67 7.58 -25.60
C PHE A 190 2.65 6.48 -25.18
N ASP A 191 2.16 5.49 -24.43
CA ASP A 191 2.89 4.29 -24.03
C ASP A 191 2.31 3.04 -24.71
N PRO A 192 2.95 2.54 -25.79
CA PRO A 192 2.43 1.41 -26.54
C PRO A 192 2.45 0.10 -25.74
N ARG A 193 3.21 0.00 -24.64
CA ARG A 193 3.22 -1.19 -23.78
C ARG A 193 1.92 -1.34 -22.97
N LEU A 194 1.18 -0.26 -22.81
CA LEU A 194 -0.14 -0.24 -22.19
C LEU A 194 -1.29 -0.45 -23.21
N GLY A 195 -0.96 -0.72 -24.48
CA GLY A 195 -1.93 -0.85 -25.56
C GLY A 195 -2.45 0.49 -26.11
N GLU A 196 -1.82 1.61 -25.74
CA GLU A 196 -2.14 2.92 -26.29
C GLU A 196 -1.73 3.00 -27.77
N THR A 197 -2.53 3.69 -28.58
CA THR A 197 -2.25 3.94 -30.00
C THR A 197 -2.37 5.42 -30.32
N ILE A 198 -1.66 5.86 -31.37
CA ILE A 198 -1.71 7.23 -31.86
C ILE A 198 -2.47 7.28 -33.21
N PRO A 199 -3.68 7.87 -33.27
CA PRO A 199 -4.33 8.19 -34.54
C PRO A 199 -3.59 9.30 -35.28
N ILE A 200 -3.34 9.04 -36.56
CA ILE A 200 -2.79 9.94 -37.56
C ILE A 200 -3.94 10.27 -38.53
N THR A 201 -4.49 11.47 -38.41
CA THR A 201 -5.68 11.91 -39.16
C THR A 201 -5.44 13.23 -39.86
N GLY A 202 -6.16 13.45 -40.95
CA GLY A 202 -6.07 14.69 -41.72
C GLY A 202 -6.96 14.73 -42.94
N SER A 203 -6.73 15.73 -43.79
CA SER A 203 -7.47 15.98 -45.03
C SER A 203 -6.55 16.24 -46.23
N LEU A 204 -7.12 16.07 -47.42
CA LEU A 204 -6.47 16.20 -48.72
C LEU A 204 -7.31 17.12 -49.62
N SER A 205 -6.66 17.98 -50.41
CA SER A 205 -7.35 18.82 -51.41
C SER A 205 -7.84 18.05 -52.63
N VAL A 206 -7.20 16.90 -52.92
CA VAL A 206 -7.56 15.97 -54.01
C VAL A 206 -7.27 14.54 -53.53
N PRO A 207 -7.94 13.52 -54.11
CA PRO A 207 -7.54 12.13 -53.91
C PRO A 207 -6.07 11.89 -54.27
N SER A 208 -5.33 11.19 -53.41
CA SER A 208 -3.88 10.97 -53.55
C SER A 208 -3.41 9.67 -52.88
N THR A 209 -2.27 9.15 -53.31
CA THR A 209 -1.56 8.08 -52.60
C THR A 209 -0.67 8.69 -51.53
N LEU A 210 -0.91 8.35 -50.27
CA LEU A 210 -0.12 8.87 -49.15
C LEU A 210 0.85 7.81 -48.65
N ARG A 211 2.08 8.23 -48.38
CA ARG A 211 3.09 7.48 -47.62
C ARG A 211 3.25 8.12 -46.25
N PHE A 212 3.10 7.29 -45.22
CA PHE A 212 3.31 7.65 -43.82
C PHE A 212 4.63 7.05 -43.35
N THR A 213 5.61 7.91 -43.09
CA THR A 213 6.93 7.50 -42.60
C THR A 213 7.09 7.91 -41.14
N ILE A 214 7.48 6.98 -40.28
CA ILE A 214 7.79 7.25 -38.88
C ILE A 214 9.31 7.25 -38.74
N THR A 215 9.89 8.35 -38.25
CA THR A 215 11.33 8.53 -38.10
C THR A 215 11.69 8.86 -36.66
N ALA A 216 12.56 8.06 -36.04
CA ALA A 216 13.09 8.34 -34.71
C ALA A 216 14.02 9.56 -34.78
N GLN A 217 13.76 10.60 -33.98
CA GLN A 217 14.60 11.82 -34.01
C GLN A 217 16.01 11.57 -33.48
N ALA A 218 16.16 10.64 -32.52
CA ALA A 218 17.44 10.33 -31.91
C ALA A 218 18.44 9.62 -32.84
N THR A 219 17.94 8.78 -33.75
CA THR A 219 18.79 7.94 -34.62
C THR A 219 18.67 8.27 -36.10
N GLY A 220 17.63 9.01 -36.50
CA GLY A 220 17.28 9.22 -37.91
C GLY A 220 16.72 7.98 -38.60
N ALA A 221 16.62 6.83 -37.93
CA ALA A 221 16.07 5.62 -38.50
C ALA A 221 14.55 5.78 -38.70
N GLY A 222 14.06 5.46 -39.89
CA GLY A 222 12.64 5.52 -40.20
C GLY A 222 12.13 4.33 -40.98
N PHE A 223 10.82 4.14 -40.97
CA PHE A 223 10.13 3.09 -41.70
C PHE A 223 8.81 3.60 -42.26
N VAL A 224 8.33 2.96 -43.33
CA VAL A 224 6.99 3.21 -43.87
C VAL A 224 5.99 2.46 -43.00
N LEU A 225 5.17 3.21 -42.28
CA LEU A 225 4.07 2.66 -41.48
C LEU A 225 2.94 2.18 -42.39
N TRP A 226 2.61 2.99 -43.39
CA TRP A 226 1.49 2.73 -44.29
C TRP A 226 1.69 3.47 -45.61
N GLU A 227 1.27 2.86 -46.72
CA GLU A 227 1.23 3.48 -48.04
C GLU A 227 0.01 2.97 -48.80
N ALA A 228 -0.94 3.87 -49.12
CA ALA A 228 -2.19 3.51 -49.76
C ALA A 228 -2.86 4.72 -50.45
N PRO A 229 -3.76 4.49 -51.41
CA PRO A 229 -4.60 5.55 -51.98
C PRO A 229 -5.72 5.98 -51.02
N PHE A 230 -6.01 7.28 -50.98
CA PHE A 230 -7.08 7.90 -50.19
C PHE A 230 -8.02 8.72 -51.07
N TYR A 231 -9.29 8.30 -51.17
CA TYR A 231 -10.27 8.88 -52.11
C TYR A 231 -11.25 9.89 -51.48
N GLY A 232 -11.45 9.85 -50.17
CA GLY A 232 -12.52 10.58 -49.48
C GLY A 232 -12.17 12.01 -49.03
N GLY A 233 -11.07 12.59 -49.49
CA GLY A 233 -10.57 13.89 -49.00
C GLY A 233 -10.10 13.88 -47.53
N ILE A 234 -10.17 12.73 -46.85
CA ILE A 234 -9.74 12.50 -45.48
C ILE A 234 -8.93 11.22 -45.38
N PHE A 235 -8.01 11.17 -44.41
CA PHE A 235 -7.27 9.97 -44.04
C PHE A 235 -7.32 9.75 -42.53
N ASN A 236 -7.33 8.48 -42.13
CA ASN A 236 -7.29 8.06 -40.73
C ASN A 236 -6.57 6.72 -40.64
N ILE A 237 -5.37 6.73 -40.07
CA ILE A 237 -4.61 5.52 -39.74
C ILE A 237 -4.17 5.58 -38.27
N SER A 238 -3.77 4.46 -37.69
CA SER A 238 -3.25 4.43 -36.31
C SER A 238 -1.87 3.79 -36.27
N TRP A 239 -0.99 4.32 -35.44
CA TRP A 239 0.25 3.65 -35.06
C TRP A 239 0.16 3.14 -33.63
N ASP A 240 0.44 1.86 -33.44
CA ASP A 240 0.45 1.17 -32.14
C ASP A 240 1.81 1.23 -31.43
N GLY A 241 2.73 2.05 -31.93
CA GLY A 241 4.08 2.17 -31.41
C GLY A 241 4.99 1.00 -31.73
N ARG A 242 4.61 0.05 -32.60
CA ARG A 242 5.49 -1.04 -33.04
C ARG A 242 6.28 -0.69 -34.29
N LEU A 243 7.47 -1.26 -34.39
CA LEU A 243 8.32 -1.27 -35.59
C LEU A 243 7.90 -2.43 -36.51
N PRO A 244 8.36 -2.48 -37.79
CA PRO A 244 8.01 -3.57 -38.71
C PRO A 244 8.35 -4.98 -38.22
N GLY A 245 9.32 -5.12 -37.31
CA GLY A 245 9.66 -6.38 -36.65
C GLY A 245 8.75 -6.79 -35.48
N GLY A 246 7.68 -6.03 -35.21
CA GLY A 246 6.74 -6.26 -34.12
C GLY A 246 7.21 -5.81 -32.74
N THR A 247 8.45 -5.36 -32.59
CA THR A 247 8.98 -4.80 -31.33
C THR A 247 8.45 -3.39 -31.08
N PHE A 248 8.35 -3.00 -29.81
CA PHE A 248 7.98 -1.63 -29.46
C PHE A 248 9.10 -0.64 -29.81
N ALA A 249 8.71 0.53 -30.28
CA ALA A 249 9.57 1.68 -30.44
C ALA A 249 10.22 2.06 -29.09
N ALA A 250 11.46 2.55 -29.16
CA ALA A 250 12.16 3.03 -27.97
C ALA A 250 11.51 4.32 -27.43
N VAL A 251 11.72 4.61 -26.16
CA VAL A 251 11.28 5.88 -25.57
C VAL A 251 11.99 7.04 -26.27
N GLY A 252 11.23 8.03 -26.71
CA GLY A 252 11.77 9.19 -27.43
C GLY A 252 10.75 9.86 -28.35
N THR A 253 11.18 10.95 -28.99
CA THR A 253 10.37 11.69 -29.96
C THR A 253 10.53 11.11 -31.35
N TYR A 254 9.41 10.99 -32.06
CA TYR A 254 9.30 10.50 -33.42
C TYR A 254 8.64 11.55 -34.30
N THR A 255 9.19 11.74 -35.50
CA THR A 255 8.59 12.56 -36.55
C THR A 255 7.74 11.65 -37.44
N ILE A 256 6.49 12.06 -37.66
CA ILE A 256 5.58 11.44 -38.61
C ILE A 256 5.58 12.31 -39.86
N THR A 257 6.07 11.77 -40.97
CA THR A 257 6.06 12.43 -42.27
C THR A 257 4.95 11.85 -43.12
N VAL A 258 4.07 12.72 -43.62
CA VAL A 258 3.00 12.37 -44.56
C VAL A 258 3.31 13.08 -45.87
N ALA A 259 3.47 12.31 -46.94
CA ALA A 259 3.77 12.86 -48.26
C ALA A 259 3.04 12.05 -49.35
N ASP A 260 2.68 12.73 -50.43
CA ASP A 260 2.41 12.10 -51.71
C ASP A 260 3.75 11.78 -52.39
N PRO A 261 4.09 10.50 -52.65
CA PRO A 261 5.36 10.13 -53.27
C PRO A 261 5.62 10.74 -54.64
N LEU A 262 4.57 11.23 -55.33
CA LEU A 262 4.65 11.82 -56.66
C LEU A 262 4.58 13.35 -56.65
N ASP A 263 4.23 13.95 -55.51
CA ASP A 263 4.31 15.39 -55.26
C ASP A 263 5.18 15.63 -54.03
N ALA A 264 6.50 15.70 -54.23
CA ALA A 264 7.45 15.91 -53.13
C ALA A 264 7.17 17.20 -52.33
N ALA A 265 6.54 18.21 -52.95
CA ALA A 265 6.18 19.47 -52.30
C ALA A 265 5.00 19.32 -51.32
N SER A 266 4.24 18.23 -51.39
CA SER A 266 3.11 17.94 -50.49
C SER A 266 3.53 17.55 -49.07
N THR A 267 4.82 17.31 -48.83
CA THR A 267 5.34 16.77 -47.56
C THR A 267 4.90 17.61 -46.36
N LYS A 268 4.29 16.94 -45.38
CA LYS A 268 3.96 17.50 -44.06
C LYS A 268 4.52 16.63 -42.95
N THR A 269 4.84 17.26 -41.83
CA THR A 269 5.37 16.59 -40.66
C THR A 269 4.56 16.92 -39.42
N THR A 270 4.51 15.97 -38.50
CA THR A 270 4.04 16.16 -37.12
C THR A 270 4.89 15.32 -36.17
N GLN A 271 4.71 15.48 -34.87
CA GLN A 271 5.52 14.80 -33.85
C GLN A 271 4.66 14.03 -32.86
N VAL A 272 5.21 12.92 -32.38
CA VAL A 272 4.68 12.12 -31.29
C VAL A 272 5.84 11.69 -30.38
N LYS A 273 5.56 11.45 -29.11
CA LYS A 273 6.58 10.97 -28.17
C LYS A 273 6.15 9.64 -27.57
N VAL A 274 6.97 8.62 -27.78
CA VAL A 274 6.83 7.33 -27.11
C VAL A 274 7.42 7.48 -25.73
N ILE A 275 6.62 7.22 -24.71
CA ILE A 275 7.04 7.23 -23.30
C ILE A 275 6.94 5.83 -22.71
N GLN A 276 7.61 5.63 -21.57
CA GLN A 276 7.42 4.46 -20.74
C GLN A 276 6.90 4.93 -19.40
N ARG A 277 5.61 4.70 -19.14
CA ARG A 277 5.01 4.98 -17.84
C ARG A 277 5.37 3.86 -16.88
N VAL A 278 5.57 4.21 -15.62
CA VAL A 278 5.70 3.22 -14.55
C VAL A 278 4.38 2.46 -14.43
N GLY A 279 4.44 1.14 -14.25
CA GLY A 279 3.27 0.33 -13.94
C GLY A 279 2.65 0.78 -12.62
N LEU A 280 1.32 0.89 -12.57
CA LEU A 280 0.62 1.23 -11.34
C LEU A 280 0.51 0.00 -10.45
N VAL A 281 0.99 0.10 -9.22
CA VAL A 281 0.97 -1.01 -8.26
C VAL A 281 1.02 -0.47 -6.83
N PHE A 282 0.35 -1.18 -5.92
CA PHE A 282 0.59 -1.08 -4.48
C PHE A 282 1.56 -2.19 -4.08
N THR A 283 2.66 -1.85 -3.42
CA THR A 283 3.61 -2.82 -2.86
C THR A 283 3.68 -2.71 -1.35
N GLY A 284 4.12 -3.79 -0.68
CA GLY A 284 4.35 -3.77 0.77
C GLY A 284 3.10 -3.50 1.61
N MET A 285 1.94 -3.98 1.18
CA MET A 285 0.70 -3.82 1.95
C MET A 285 0.82 -4.55 3.30
N THR A 286 0.69 -3.80 4.39
CA THR A 286 0.88 -4.27 5.77
C THR A 286 -0.17 -3.65 6.69
N THR A 287 -0.30 -4.20 7.89
CA THR A 287 -1.15 -3.65 8.96
C THR A 287 -0.40 -3.44 10.25
N GLN A 288 -0.89 -2.50 11.04
CA GLN A 288 -0.55 -2.33 12.44
C GLN A 288 -1.85 -2.27 13.26
N PRO A 289 -2.07 -3.22 14.18
CA PRO A 289 -1.24 -4.40 14.46
C PRO A 289 -1.19 -5.39 13.28
N THR A 290 -0.12 -6.21 13.20
CA THR A 290 0.16 -7.10 12.06
C THR A 290 -0.74 -8.33 11.96
N SER A 291 -1.38 -8.73 13.06
CA SER A 291 -2.34 -9.83 13.13
C SER A 291 -3.25 -9.71 14.36
N ASN A 292 -4.36 -10.46 14.38
CA ASN A 292 -5.28 -10.56 15.52
C ASN A 292 -5.64 -9.21 16.13
N TRP A 293 -6.16 -8.32 15.29
CA TRP A 293 -6.51 -6.98 15.71
C TRP A 293 -7.61 -7.01 16.77
N GLN A 294 -7.24 -6.63 17.99
CA GLN A 294 -8.17 -6.44 19.09
C GLN A 294 -8.86 -5.08 18.88
N TYR A 295 -10.04 -5.09 18.25
CA TYR A 295 -10.71 -3.85 17.80
C TYR A 295 -11.06 -2.88 18.94
N ARG A 296 -11.20 -3.41 20.16
CA ARG A 296 -11.39 -2.61 21.39
C ARG A 296 -10.13 -1.89 21.85
N SER A 297 -8.97 -2.33 21.39
CA SER A 297 -7.64 -1.79 21.72
C SER A 297 -7.19 -0.70 20.74
N GLY A 298 -8.09 -0.18 19.90
CA GLY A 298 -7.84 0.98 19.04
C GLY A 298 -7.86 0.69 17.53
N PRO A 299 -7.54 1.69 16.69
CA PRO A 299 -7.70 1.62 15.24
C PRO A 299 -6.68 0.70 14.54
N ILE A 300 -7.10 -0.06 13.53
CA ILE A 300 -6.12 -0.72 12.65
C ILE A 300 -5.60 0.28 11.61
N VAL A 301 -4.29 0.30 11.38
CA VAL A 301 -3.66 1.10 10.31
C VAL A 301 -3.21 0.16 9.20
N VAL A 302 -3.66 0.42 7.97
CA VAL A 302 -3.25 -0.29 6.76
C VAL A 302 -2.31 0.62 5.97
N SER A 303 -1.11 0.12 5.67
CA SER A 303 -0.06 0.87 4.97
C SER A 303 0.37 0.14 3.70
N ALA A 304 0.77 0.89 2.68
CA ALA A 304 1.36 0.37 1.44
C ALA A 304 2.26 1.43 0.78
N VAL A 305 2.91 1.08 -0.33
CA VAL A 305 3.67 2.00 -1.18
C VAL A 305 3.03 2.06 -2.56
N ALA A 306 2.63 3.26 -2.99
CA ALA A 306 2.08 3.50 -4.33
C ALA A 306 3.20 3.87 -5.32
N SER A 307 3.19 3.25 -6.50
CA SER A 307 4.23 3.50 -7.54
C SER A 307 4.09 4.85 -8.27
N ALA A 308 2.99 5.57 -8.11
CA ALA A 308 2.75 6.88 -8.72
C ALA A 308 1.87 7.75 -7.79
N ALA A 309 1.88 9.07 -8.03
CA ALA A 309 0.97 9.99 -7.37
C ALA A 309 -0.48 9.80 -7.85
N GLY A 310 -1.45 10.07 -6.97
CA GLY A 310 -2.85 9.82 -7.26
C GLY A 310 -3.79 10.11 -6.09
N THR A 311 -5.05 9.80 -6.30
CA THR A 311 -6.10 9.81 -5.27
C THR A 311 -6.37 8.40 -4.80
N PHE A 312 -6.29 8.18 -3.49
CA PHE A 312 -6.33 6.85 -2.87
C PHE A 312 -7.40 6.77 -1.78
N ARG A 313 -7.92 5.57 -1.54
CA ARG A 313 -8.81 5.27 -0.42
C ARG A 313 -8.66 3.83 0.04
N MET A 314 -9.09 3.58 1.26
CA MET A 314 -9.27 2.25 1.81
C MET A 314 -10.76 1.91 1.92
N VAL A 315 -11.12 0.71 1.50
CA VAL A 315 -12.45 0.12 1.67
C VAL A 315 -12.30 -1.12 2.53
N VAL A 316 -13.16 -1.28 3.54
CA VAL A 316 -13.17 -2.44 4.43
C VAL A 316 -14.44 -3.23 4.19
N GLN A 317 -14.29 -4.54 3.98
CA GLN A 317 -15.39 -5.46 3.74
C GLN A 317 -15.44 -6.56 4.79
N ARG A 318 -16.67 -7.01 5.08
CA ARG A 318 -16.96 -8.19 5.88
C ARG A 318 -17.97 -9.04 5.15
N ALA A 319 -17.67 -10.33 4.96
CA ALA A 319 -18.51 -11.26 4.20
C ALA A 319 -18.94 -10.72 2.81
N GLY A 320 -18.05 -9.98 2.15
CA GLY A 320 -18.29 -9.37 0.83
C GLY A 320 -19.08 -8.05 0.84
N ALA A 321 -19.59 -7.61 1.99
CA ALA A 321 -20.27 -6.31 2.12
C ALA A 321 -19.29 -5.23 2.61
N GLU A 322 -19.35 -4.04 2.02
CA GLU A 322 -18.63 -2.86 2.53
C GLU A 322 -19.18 -2.43 3.88
N VAL A 323 -18.32 -2.40 4.90
CA VAL A 323 -18.67 -1.95 6.25
C VAL A 323 -18.09 -0.59 6.58
N PHE A 324 -17.02 -0.18 5.89
CA PHE A 324 -16.38 1.11 6.09
C PHE A 324 -15.60 1.53 4.83
N ARG A 325 -15.50 2.84 4.62
CA ARG A 325 -14.62 3.44 3.61
C ARG A 325 -14.01 4.73 4.16
N THR A 326 -12.75 4.99 3.82
CA THR A 326 -12.16 6.30 4.06
C THR A 326 -12.63 7.31 3.01
N ALA A 327 -12.44 8.60 3.30
CA ALA A 327 -12.49 9.63 2.28
C ALA A 327 -11.38 9.39 1.23
N ASP A 328 -11.59 9.94 0.04
CA ASP A 328 -10.59 9.96 -1.02
C ASP A 328 -9.49 10.97 -0.66
N VAL A 329 -8.23 10.55 -0.73
CA VAL A 329 -7.08 11.35 -0.31
C VAL A 329 -6.01 11.38 -1.41
N HIS A 330 -5.66 12.57 -1.87
CA HIS A 330 -4.56 12.75 -2.81
C HIS A 330 -3.19 12.68 -2.12
N ARG A 331 -2.26 11.92 -2.70
CA ARG A 331 -0.89 11.72 -2.21
C ARG A 331 0.09 11.61 -3.38
N GLY A 332 1.34 12.00 -3.13
CA GLY A 332 2.45 11.70 -4.02
C GLY A 332 2.75 10.20 -4.08
N ALA A 333 3.61 9.79 -5.02
CA ALA A 333 4.15 8.44 -5.04
C ALA A 333 4.91 8.14 -3.74
N GLY A 334 4.87 6.89 -3.27
CA GLY A 334 5.53 6.49 -2.03
C GLY A 334 4.56 5.96 -0.97
N PRO A 335 4.95 6.03 0.33
CA PRO A 335 4.16 5.47 1.42
C PRO A 335 2.79 6.13 1.58
N ILE A 336 1.76 5.30 1.72
CA ILE A 336 0.39 5.69 2.06
C ILE A 336 -0.09 4.87 3.25
N ALA A 337 -0.94 5.46 4.10
CA ALA A 337 -1.51 4.79 5.26
C ALA A 337 -2.93 5.28 5.52
N PHE A 338 -3.80 4.35 5.93
CA PHE A 338 -5.20 4.60 6.28
C PHE A 338 -5.51 3.94 7.61
N SER A 339 -6.24 4.63 8.49
CA SER A 339 -6.68 4.07 9.77
C SER A 339 -8.17 3.77 9.74
N TRP A 340 -8.58 2.69 10.40
CA TRP A 340 -9.96 2.40 10.70
C TRP A 340 -10.13 2.09 12.18
N SER A 341 -11.01 2.82 12.87
CA SER A 341 -11.27 2.61 14.30
C SER A 341 -12.01 1.32 14.62
N GLY A 342 -12.54 0.62 13.61
CA GLY A 342 -13.51 -0.46 13.80
C GLY A 342 -14.95 0.01 13.86
N ARG A 343 -15.20 1.32 13.72
CA ARG A 343 -16.55 1.82 13.56
C ARG A 343 -17.02 1.67 12.11
N HIS A 344 -18.13 0.97 11.92
CA HIS A 344 -18.79 0.81 10.62
C HIS A 344 -19.43 2.13 10.17
N ALA A 345 -19.77 2.21 8.88
CA ALA A 345 -20.44 3.37 8.29
C ALA A 345 -21.85 3.63 8.88
N ASP A 346 -22.53 2.58 9.37
CA ASP A 346 -23.82 2.67 10.07
C ASP A 346 -23.68 3.07 11.56
N GLY A 347 -22.45 3.29 12.02
CA GLY A 347 -22.12 3.65 13.40
C GLY A 347 -21.96 2.48 14.36
N SER A 348 -22.27 1.25 13.93
CA SER A 348 -22.01 0.02 14.70
C SER A 348 -20.50 -0.26 14.80
N TRP A 349 -20.12 -1.19 15.67
CA TRP A 349 -18.72 -1.57 15.86
C TRP A 349 -18.41 -2.91 15.21
N ALA A 350 -17.15 -3.05 14.80
CA ALA A 350 -16.57 -4.30 14.40
C ALA A 350 -16.83 -5.35 15.48
N THR A 351 -17.28 -6.53 15.06
CA THR A 351 -17.36 -7.71 15.93
C THR A 351 -16.28 -8.70 15.51
N PRO A 352 -15.99 -9.72 16.33
CA PRO A 352 -15.03 -10.76 15.97
C PRO A 352 -15.32 -11.40 14.61
N GLY A 353 -14.27 -11.68 13.85
CA GLY A 353 -14.33 -12.26 12.50
C GLY A 353 -13.32 -11.67 11.53
N SER A 354 -13.33 -12.13 10.28
CA SER A 354 -12.38 -11.68 9.25
C SER A 354 -12.89 -10.46 8.48
N TYR A 355 -12.00 -9.49 8.29
CA TYR A 355 -12.22 -8.27 7.51
C TYR A 355 -11.20 -8.16 6.39
N ALA A 356 -11.68 -7.86 5.18
CA ALA A 356 -10.86 -7.65 4.00
C ALA A 356 -10.69 -6.15 3.75
N TYR A 357 -9.45 -5.69 3.68
CA TYR A 357 -9.06 -4.31 3.44
C TYR A 357 -8.63 -4.20 1.99
N TYR A 358 -9.26 -3.32 1.23
CA TYR A 358 -8.95 -3.05 -0.17
C TYR A 358 -8.37 -1.65 -0.30
N LEU A 359 -7.19 -1.55 -0.89
CA LEU A 359 -6.65 -0.26 -1.35
C LEU A 359 -7.07 -0.04 -2.79
N GLN A 360 -7.66 1.12 -3.03
CA GLN A 360 -8.11 1.57 -4.34
C GLN A 360 -7.47 2.94 -4.63
N GLY A 361 -7.16 3.20 -5.88
CA GLY A 361 -6.69 4.53 -6.27
C GLY A 361 -6.70 4.78 -7.77
N THR A 362 -6.63 6.06 -8.12
CA THR A 362 -6.53 6.56 -9.50
C THR A 362 -5.32 7.49 -9.55
N ALA A 363 -4.36 7.18 -10.42
CA ALA A 363 -3.19 8.03 -10.63
C ALA A 363 -3.58 9.37 -11.25
N ASP A 364 -2.72 10.39 -11.12
CA ASP A 364 -2.99 11.73 -11.66
C ASP A 364 -3.16 11.77 -13.18
N ASP A 365 -2.62 10.75 -13.87
CA ASP A 365 -2.79 10.57 -15.31
C ASP A 365 -4.09 9.82 -15.70
N GLY A 366 -4.99 9.59 -14.74
CA GLY A 366 -6.32 9.00 -14.91
C GLY A 366 -6.35 7.47 -14.88
N ARG A 367 -5.21 6.78 -14.86
CA ARG A 367 -5.15 5.31 -14.80
C ARG A 367 -5.53 4.79 -13.41
N THR A 368 -6.22 3.65 -13.34
CA THR A 368 -6.62 3.03 -12.07
C THR A 368 -5.52 2.10 -11.56
N PHE A 369 -5.21 2.16 -10.27
CA PHE A 369 -4.33 1.18 -9.63
C PHE A 369 -5.03 -0.19 -9.55
N PRO A 370 -4.33 -1.30 -9.84
CA PRO A 370 -4.84 -2.63 -9.52
C PRO A 370 -5.21 -2.73 -8.05
N ALA A 371 -6.37 -3.29 -7.74
CA ALA A 371 -6.82 -3.44 -6.36
C ALA A 371 -5.87 -4.36 -5.60
N ALA A 372 -5.34 -3.88 -4.47
CA ALA A 372 -4.60 -4.69 -3.51
C ALA A 372 -5.49 -4.97 -2.30
N ASN A 373 -5.38 -6.16 -1.72
CA ASN A 373 -6.14 -6.50 -0.52
C ASN A 373 -5.32 -7.28 0.51
N LEU A 374 -5.76 -7.16 1.76
CA LEU A 374 -5.25 -7.89 2.91
C LEU A 374 -6.43 -8.31 3.77
N VAL A 375 -6.36 -9.50 4.40
CA VAL A 375 -7.39 -9.97 5.32
C VAL A 375 -6.82 -10.04 6.73
N ILE A 376 -7.50 -9.43 7.69
CA ILE A 376 -7.14 -9.48 9.11
C ILE A 376 -8.35 -9.94 9.93
N SER A 377 -8.10 -10.80 10.90
CA SER A 377 -9.08 -11.21 11.89
C SER A 377 -9.17 -10.18 13.00
N ALA A 378 -10.36 -9.66 13.25
CA ALA A 378 -10.69 -8.93 14.46
C ALA A 378 -11.08 -9.91 15.56
N THR A 379 -10.59 -9.70 16.77
CA THR A 379 -10.90 -10.51 17.95
C THR A 379 -11.34 -9.63 19.12
N ASN A 380 -12.04 -10.21 20.08
CA ASN A 380 -12.17 -9.56 21.38
C ASN A 380 -10.81 -9.61 22.10
N PRO A 381 -10.44 -8.56 22.85
CA PRO A 381 -9.35 -8.68 23.81
C PRO A 381 -9.72 -9.73 24.87
N PRO A 382 -8.73 -10.33 25.56
CA PRO A 382 -8.99 -11.15 26.74
C PRO A 382 -9.79 -10.36 27.80
N PRO A 383 -10.62 -11.02 28.62
CA PRO A 383 -11.43 -10.36 29.65
C PRO A 383 -10.56 -9.69 30.73
N GLY A 384 -11.11 -8.65 31.37
CA GLY A 384 -10.46 -7.88 32.45
C GLY A 384 -9.41 -6.88 31.96
N LEU A 385 -9.49 -5.63 32.40
CA LEU A 385 -8.54 -4.58 32.03
C LEU A 385 -7.92 -4.08 33.33
N GLU A 386 -6.64 -4.33 33.52
CA GLU A 386 -5.90 -3.93 34.70
C GLU A 386 -4.66 -3.14 34.30
N VAL A 387 -4.22 -2.23 35.16
CA VAL A 387 -3.08 -1.36 34.86
C VAL A 387 -2.22 -1.17 36.09
N TYR A 388 -0.92 -1.38 35.90
CA TYR A 388 0.10 -1.28 36.92
C TYR A 388 1.22 -0.37 36.43
N ALA A 389 1.93 0.27 37.35
CA ALA A 389 3.07 1.08 36.99
C ALA A 389 4.09 1.16 38.11
N LEU A 390 5.35 1.24 37.69
CA LEU A 390 6.52 1.38 38.54
C LEU A 390 7.45 2.43 37.96
N ALA A 391 8.29 3.00 38.81
CA ALA A 391 9.42 3.79 38.34
C ALA A 391 10.47 2.88 37.70
N GLU A 392 11.16 3.38 36.67
CA GLU A 392 12.25 2.68 36.03
C GLU A 392 13.50 3.58 35.94
N PRO A 393 14.65 3.16 36.49
CA PRO A 393 14.80 2.02 37.41
C PRO A 393 13.93 2.20 38.67
N GLY A 394 13.59 1.10 39.35
CA GLY A 394 12.71 1.10 40.54
C GLY A 394 13.20 2.03 41.67
N VAL A 395 14.50 2.35 41.67
CA VAL A 395 15.10 3.37 42.52
C VAL A 395 16.15 4.13 41.72
N PRO A 396 16.19 5.47 41.77
CA PRO A 396 17.35 6.23 41.34
C PRO A 396 18.43 6.09 42.40
N ALA A 397 19.07 4.93 42.47
CA ALA A 397 20.14 4.74 43.42
C ALA A 397 21.27 5.76 43.09
N VAL A 398 21.61 6.54 44.12
CA VAL A 398 22.67 7.56 44.22
C VAL A 398 22.36 8.99 43.75
N ASN A 399 21.64 9.26 42.65
CA ASN A 399 21.16 10.62 42.31
C ASN A 399 20.28 10.59 41.03
N PRO A 400 18.97 10.88 41.08
CA PRO A 400 18.07 10.87 39.91
C PRO A 400 18.46 11.91 38.86
N GLN A 401 19.03 13.04 39.27
CA GLN A 401 19.50 14.08 38.34
C GLN A 401 20.72 13.60 37.54
N ALA A 402 21.39 12.54 37.98
CA ALA A 402 22.57 11.99 37.34
C ALA A 402 22.27 10.75 36.46
N VAL A 403 21.04 10.24 36.42
CA VAL A 403 20.67 9.09 35.59
C VAL A 403 19.74 9.54 34.45
N PRO A 404 20.29 9.79 33.25
CA PRO A 404 19.47 9.96 32.05
C PRO A 404 18.54 8.76 31.87
N GLY A 405 17.23 9.01 31.75
CA GLY A 405 16.25 7.97 31.43
C GLY A 405 15.30 7.54 32.55
N THR A 406 15.38 8.12 33.76
CA THR A 406 14.39 7.83 34.82
C THR A 406 12.97 8.15 34.33
N GLY A 407 12.08 7.18 34.46
CA GLY A 407 10.71 7.27 33.96
C GLY A 407 9.72 6.49 34.81
N ILE A 408 8.45 6.60 34.42
CA ILE A 408 7.40 5.70 34.90
C ILE A 408 7.05 4.75 33.76
N ARG A 409 7.13 3.45 34.01
CA ARG A 409 6.72 2.39 33.09
C ARG A 409 5.38 1.84 33.56
N ALA A 410 4.39 1.89 32.69
CA ALA A 410 3.05 1.37 32.87
C ALA A 410 2.85 0.10 32.03
N LYS A 411 2.20 -0.90 32.60
CA LYS A 411 1.79 -2.12 31.90
C LYS A 411 0.29 -2.34 32.05
N VAL A 412 -0.33 -2.82 30.98
CA VAL A 412 -1.73 -3.20 30.92
C VAL A 412 -1.82 -4.70 30.72
N VAL A 413 -2.61 -5.33 31.57
CA VAL A 413 -2.79 -6.77 31.56
C VAL A 413 -4.28 -7.14 31.57
N ALA A 414 -4.55 -8.37 31.15
CA ALA A 414 -5.85 -8.99 31.27
C ALA A 414 -6.09 -9.53 32.70
N ALA A 415 -7.29 -10.03 33.00
CA ALA A 415 -7.57 -10.69 34.29
C ALA A 415 -6.68 -11.92 34.55
N ASP A 416 -6.20 -12.57 33.49
CA ASP A 416 -5.21 -13.65 33.58
C ASP A 416 -3.76 -13.13 33.59
N HIS A 417 -3.57 -11.82 33.79
CA HIS A 417 -2.30 -11.09 33.83
C HIS A 417 -1.43 -11.22 32.57
N THR A 418 -1.98 -11.76 31.48
CA THR A 418 -1.31 -11.71 30.18
C THR A 418 -1.32 -10.30 29.62
N ALA A 419 -0.31 -9.95 28.82
CA ALA A 419 -0.20 -8.63 28.19
C ALA A 419 -1.45 -8.33 27.34
N ARG A 420 -2.09 -7.19 27.62
CA ARG A 420 -3.34 -6.78 26.97
C ARG A 420 -3.21 -5.37 26.42
N PRO A 421 -3.19 -5.18 25.09
CA PRO A 421 -3.19 -3.86 24.49
C PRO A 421 -4.43 -3.04 24.89
N ALA A 422 -4.21 -1.79 25.32
CA ALA A 422 -5.25 -0.78 25.52
C ALA A 422 -5.28 0.19 24.34
N ALA A 423 -6.45 0.79 24.08
CA ALA A 423 -6.56 1.84 23.07
C ALA A 423 -5.78 3.09 23.48
N ARG A 424 -5.78 3.40 24.77
CA ARG A 424 -5.03 4.51 25.33
C ARG A 424 -4.49 4.15 26.71
N ILE A 425 -3.22 4.44 26.93
CA ILE A 425 -2.58 4.47 28.26
C ILE A 425 -2.12 5.91 28.51
N THR A 426 -2.60 6.53 29.58
CA THR A 426 -2.19 7.87 30.02
C THR A 426 -1.41 7.79 31.31
N ILE A 427 -0.22 8.38 31.33
CA ILE A 427 0.60 8.53 32.52
C ILE A 427 0.50 9.98 32.99
N GLU A 428 -0.09 10.17 34.15
CA GLU A 428 -0.18 11.44 34.85
C GLU A 428 0.92 11.53 35.89
N MET A 429 1.55 12.69 35.99
CA MET A 429 2.57 12.95 37.02
C MET A 429 2.34 14.32 37.65
N SER A 430 2.77 14.44 38.90
CA SER A 430 2.85 15.69 39.66
C SER A 430 4.12 15.68 40.51
N PRO A 431 4.75 16.83 40.76
CA PRO A 431 5.72 16.94 41.85
C PRO A 431 5.07 16.51 43.17
N ALA A 432 5.84 15.82 44.01
CA ALA A 432 5.46 15.45 45.36
C ALA A 432 6.56 15.84 46.35
N GLY A 433 6.18 15.98 47.62
CA GLY A 433 7.10 16.27 48.72
C GLY A 433 7.58 15.01 49.40
N TRP A 434 8.55 15.16 50.32
CA TRP A 434 8.96 14.12 51.27
C TRP A 434 7.80 13.49 52.05
N ILE A 435 8.08 12.34 52.69
CA ILE A 435 7.19 11.71 53.66
C ILE A 435 6.68 12.75 54.67
N GLY A 436 5.36 12.80 54.88
CA GLY A 436 4.71 13.73 55.80
C GLY A 436 4.61 15.18 55.32
N ARG A 437 5.08 15.51 54.11
CA ARG A 437 4.98 16.86 53.51
C ARG A 437 4.00 16.87 52.32
N PRO A 438 2.72 17.16 52.57
CA PRO A 438 1.75 17.25 51.48
C PRO A 438 2.09 18.37 50.49
N VAL A 439 1.92 18.10 49.21
CA VAL A 439 2.07 19.09 48.13
C VAL A 439 0.77 19.18 47.34
N THR A 440 0.42 20.38 46.89
CA THR A 440 -0.73 20.61 46.00
C THR A 440 -0.53 19.85 44.70
N LEU A 441 -1.41 18.89 44.44
CA LEU A 441 -1.44 18.11 43.21
C LEU A 441 -1.77 19.03 42.05
N ALA A 442 -0.86 19.12 41.09
CA ALA A 442 -1.06 19.78 39.81
C ALA A 442 -0.78 18.75 38.71
N PRO A 443 -1.60 17.70 38.63
CA PRO A 443 -1.29 16.54 37.80
C PRO A 443 -1.47 16.94 36.35
N ARG A 444 -0.57 16.46 35.50
CA ARG A 444 -0.75 16.57 34.05
C ARG A 444 -0.40 15.27 33.37
N VAL A 445 -1.06 15.03 32.25
CA VAL A 445 -0.71 13.93 31.35
C VAL A 445 0.68 14.23 30.78
N VAL A 446 1.66 13.42 31.15
CA VAL A 446 3.04 13.51 30.65
C VAL A 446 3.19 12.71 29.37
N ARG A 447 2.49 11.58 29.27
CA ARG A 447 2.54 10.69 28.11
C ARG A 447 1.19 10.07 27.83
N THR A 448 0.89 9.90 26.54
CA THR A 448 -0.19 9.05 26.06
C THR A 448 0.39 8.06 25.06
N CYS A 449 0.23 6.77 25.33
CA CYS A 449 0.50 5.71 24.37
C CYS A 449 -0.82 5.21 23.79
N VAL A 450 -0.83 4.85 22.51
CA VAL A 450 -2.01 4.35 21.81
C VAL A 450 -1.73 2.94 21.32
N GLN A 451 -2.72 2.06 21.46
CA GLN A 451 -2.63 0.67 20.99
C GLN A 451 -1.42 -0.08 21.54
N ALA A 452 -1.18 0.07 22.83
CA ALA A 452 -0.04 -0.53 23.49
C ALA A 452 -0.50 -1.26 24.75
N ASP A 453 0.21 -2.32 25.11
CA ASP A 453 0.15 -2.99 26.40
C ASP A 453 1.15 -2.40 27.39
N GLU A 454 2.13 -1.61 26.91
CA GLU A 454 3.10 -0.91 27.72
C GLU A 454 3.19 0.58 27.34
N CYS A 455 3.39 1.45 28.33
CA CYS A 455 3.67 2.85 28.10
C CYS A 455 4.77 3.33 29.03
N GLN A 456 5.78 4.00 28.49
CA GLN A 456 6.87 4.58 29.28
C GLN A 456 6.93 6.10 29.09
N ALA A 457 7.11 6.81 30.20
CA ALA A 457 7.22 8.26 30.23
C ALA A 457 8.46 8.68 31.01
N THR A 458 9.35 9.44 30.37
CA THR A 458 10.45 10.13 31.08
C THR A 458 9.87 11.21 31.98
N ILE A 459 10.39 11.34 33.20
CA ILE A 459 9.94 12.37 34.15
C ILE A 459 10.37 13.75 33.62
N PRO A 460 9.45 14.72 33.45
CA PRO A 460 9.77 16.07 32.98
C PRO A 460 10.73 16.81 33.91
N ALA A 461 11.55 17.72 33.36
CA ALA A 461 12.59 18.43 34.11
C ALA A 461 12.07 19.26 35.30
N ASP A 462 10.87 19.81 35.20
CA ASP A 462 10.22 20.55 36.30
C ASP A 462 9.70 19.65 37.42
N ILE A 463 9.37 18.39 37.11
CA ILE A 463 8.97 17.39 38.11
C ILE A 463 10.21 16.73 38.71
N ILE A 464 11.24 16.44 37.90
CA ILE A 464 12.49 15.80 38.35
C ILE A 464 13.31 16.70 39.29
N ALA A 465 13.10 18.02 39.22
CA ALA A 465 13.68 18.99 40.14
C ALA A 465 13.07 18.92 41.56
N GLY A 466 11.92 18.24 41.71
CA GLY A 466 11.27 18.00 42.99
C GLY A 466 11.97 16.95 43.85
N GLU A 467 11.43 16.71 45.05
CA GLU A 467 11.95 15.71 45.98
C GLU A 467 11.45 14.30 45.64
N ALA A 468 10.20 14.20 45.19
CA ALA A 468 9.54 12.99 44.77
C ALA A 468 8.61 13.25 43.58
N VAL A 469 8.19 12.18 42.90
CA VAL A 469 7.14 12.20 41.88
C VAL A 469 5.93 11.44 42.37
N ALA A 470 4.75 12.06 42.30
CA ALA A 470 3.49 11.35 42.37
C ALA A 470 3.04 11.01 40.95
N TYR A 471 2.58 9.79 40.72
CA TYR A 471 2.11 9.34 39.42
C TYR A 471 0.84 8.51 39.53
N ARG A 472 0.05 8.54 38.44
CA ARG A 472 -1.19 7.78 38.27
C ARG A 472 -1.34 7.38 36.81
N ILE A 473 -1.85 6.18 36.58
CA ILE A 473 -1.99 5.63 35.24
C ILE A 473 -3.44 5.25 34.99
N THR A 474 -3.92 5.59 33.81
CA THR A 474 -5.23 5.16 33.31
C THR A 474 -5.04 4.45 31.98
N ALA A 475 -5.66 3.28 31.84
CA ALA A 475 -5.80 2.55 30.59
C ALA A 475 -7.28 2.52 30.19
N SER A 476 -7.57 2.65 28.91
CA SER A 476 -8.95 2.59 28.40
C SER A 476 -9.03 1.86 27.06
N GLU A 477 -10.16 1.20 26.86
CA GLU A 477 -10.58 0.74 25.53
C GLU A 477 -10.96 1.90 24.63
N ALA A 478 -11.15 1.62 23.34
CA ALA A 478 -11.46 2.63 22.34
C ALA A 478 -12.78 3.32 22.67
N GLU A 479 -12.76 4.65 22.57
CA GLU A 479 -13.91 5.49 22.91
C GLU A 479 -15.15 5.13 22.08
N GLY A 480 -16.28 4.94 22.77
CA GLY A 480 -17.57 4.65 22.16
C GLY A 480 -17.82 3.19 21.83
N VAL A 481 -16.85 2.28 22.06
CA VAL A 481 -17.09 0.83 22.01
C VAL A 481 -18.14 0.43 23.06
N PRO A 482 -19.06 -0.51 22.78
CA PRO A 482 -20.04 -0.97 23.77
C PRO A 482 -19.35 -1.55 25.00
N ASP A 483 -19.79 -1.13 26.19
CA ASP A 483 -19.22 -1.56 27.47
C ASP A 483 -17.70 -1.25 27.59
N MET A 484 -17.28 -0.07 27.12
CA MET A 484 -15.90 0.39 27.17
C MET A 484 -15.32 0.26 28.58
N ALA A 485 -14.30 -0.59 28.73
CA ALA A 485 -13.57 -0.71 29.99
C ALA A 485 -12.56 0.43 30.17
N THR A 486 -12.43 0.91 31.41
CA THR A 486 -11.38 1.84 31.84
C THR A 486 -10.83 1.35 33.17
N ALA A 487 -9.51 1.27 33.27
CA ALA A 487 -8.78 0.90 34.47
C ALA A 487 -7.93 2.09 34.91
N THR A 488 -8.01 2.49 36.17
CA THR A 488 -7.18 3.55 36.73
C THR A 488 -6.53 3.03 37.99
N ALA A 489 -5.20 3.04 38.03
CA ALA A 489 -4.44 2.75 39.23
C ALA A 489 -4.57 3.89 40.23
N ASP A 490 -4.41 3.60 41.52
CA ASP A 490 -4.29 4.62 42.55
C ASP A 490 -3.02 5.47 42.36
N TRP A 491 -3.01 6.65 42.98
CA TRP A 491 -1.80 7.47 43.03
C TRP A 491 -0.70 6.74 43.77
N ARG A 492 0.52 6.82 43.25
CA ARG A 492 1.72 6.29 43.88
C ARG A 492 2.81 7.35 43.94
N ILE A 493 3.74 7.22 44.88
CA ILE A 493 4.88 8.12 45.04
C ILE A 493 6.19 7.35 44.93
N THR A 494 7.13 7.94 44.21
CA THR A 494 8.53 7.52 44.16
C THR A 494 9.42 8.69 44.57
N ASP A 495 10.35 8.45 45.49
CA ASP A 495 11.38 9.41 45.84
C ASP A 495 12.39 9.55 44.70
N LEU A 496 12.64 10.80 44.33
CA LEU A 496 13.65 11.10 43.35
C LEU A 496 14.98 11.25 44.08
N ASN A 497 15.05 12.13 45.06
CA ASN A 497 16.31 12.45 45.73
C ASN A 497 16.48 11.66 47.03
N PRO A 498 17.71 11.45 47.52
CA PRO A 498 17.93 10.90 48.86
C PRO A 498 17.30 11.76 49.95
N PRO A 499 16.71 11.14 51.00
CA PRO A 499 16.23 11.88 52.15
C PRO A 499 17.36 12.70 52.71
N LYS A 500 17.14 14.01 52.84
CA LYS A 500 17.90 14.73 53.86
C LYS A 500 17.57 14.00 55.16
N PRO A 501 18.54 13.47 55.92
CA PRO A 501 18.26 12.78 57.18
C PRO A 501 17.38 13.68 58.03
N SER A 502 16.10 13.32 58.13
CA SER A 502 15.11 14.21 58.73
C SER A 502 15.22 14.07 60.23
N GLN A 503 15.32 15.20 60.93
CA GLN A 503 15.35 15.27 62.39
C GLN A 503 13.95 15.10 63.01
N GLY A 504 13.09 14.28 62.38
CA GLY A 504 11.75 13.96 62.87
C GLY A 504 11.76 12.76 63.83
N PRO A 505 10.88 12.72 64.85
CA PRO A 505 10.87 11.68 65.88
C PRO A 505 10.33 10.31 65.42
N GLU A 506 9.80 10.18 64.19
CA GLU A 506 9.08 8.97 63.75
C GLU A 506 9.89 7.98 62.89
N VAL A 507 11.11 8.30 62.42
CA VAL A 507 11.91 7.35 61.62
C VAL A 507 13.39 7.41 62.01
N THR A 508 13.85 6.39 62.74
CA THR A 508 15.22 6.24 63.24
C THR A 508 16.19 5.88 62.11
N LEU A 509 17.16 6.78 61.84
CA LEU A 509 18.54 6.58 61.35
C LEU A 509 18.87 5.78 60.07
N VAL A 510 17.96 5.03 59.45
CA VAL A 510 18.23 4.37 58.15
C VAL A 510 17.68 5.22 57.00
N PRO A 511 18.51 5.66 56.04
CA PRO A 511 18.00 6.30 54.83
C PRO A 511 17.05 5.33 54.11
N LEU A 512 15.80 5.73 53.96
CA LEU A 512 14.73 4.93 53.34
C LEU A 512 14.09 5.72 52.20
N TRP A 513 13.88 5.05 51.07
CA TRP A 513 13.27 5.63 49.87
C TRP A 513 11.94 4.96 49.56
N ARG A 514 10.98 5.75 49.13
CA ARG A 514 9.77 5.27 48.45
C ARG A 514 10.16 4.87 47.02
N ALA A 515 10.19 3.58 46.72
CA ALA A 515 10.35 3.11 45.35
C ALA A 515 9.00 3.15 44.62
N SER A 516 7.95 2.68 45.29
CA SER A 516 6.58 2.69 44.78
C SER A 516 5.61 2.54 45.93
N VAL A 517 5.14 3.64 46.50
CA VAL A 517 4.28 3.63 47.71
C VAL A 517 2.90 4.21 47.39
N PRO A 518 1.79 3.60 47.84
CA PRO A 518 0.46 4.13 47.66
C PRO A 518 0.29 5.52 48.27
N ALA A 519 -0.49 6.36 47.60
CA ALA A 519 -0.73 7.73 48.03
C ALA A 519 -2.22 7.99 48.23
N THR A 520 -2.51 8.89 49.17
CA THR A 520 -3.84 9.44 49.40
C THR A 520 -3.88 10.88 48.89
N VAL A 521 -4.99 11.25 48.25
CA VAL A 521 -5.25 12.63 47.81
C VAL A 521 -6.42 13.16 48.61
N ASN A 522 -6.18 14.16 49.44
CA ASN A 522 -7.24 14.73 50.26
C ASN A 522 -8.16 15.69 49.46
N LYS A 523 -9.24 16.17 50.09
CA LYS A 523 -10.21 17.08 49.45
C LYS A 523 -9.60 18.39 48.94
N SER A 524 -8.47 18.81 49.50
CA SER A 524 -7.73 20.00 49.08
C SER A 524 -6.76 19.72 47.92
N GLY A 525 -6.77 18.51 47.36
CA GLY A 525 -5.85 18.09 46.32
C GLY A 525 -4.42 17.91 46.82
N LEU A 526 -4.20 17.73 48.13
CA LEU A 526 -2.86 17.45 48.64
C LEU A 526 -2.58 15.95 48.56
N VAL A 527 -1.42 15.60 48.00
CA VAL A 527 -0.93 14.21 47.94
C VAL A 527 -0.12 13.91 49.19
N ASN A 528 -0.43 12.81 49.87
CA ASN A 528 0.38 12.27 50.97
C ASN A 528 0.59 10.77 50.77
N THR A 529 1.58 10.18 51.45
CA THR A 529 1.65 8.71 51.54
C THR A 529 0.40 8.19 52.24
N ARG A 530 -0.07 7.01 51.84
CA ARG A 530 -1.01 6.26 52.66
C ARG A 530 -0.35 5.97 54.02
N ALA A 531 -1.15 5.90 55.08
CA ALA A 531 -0.60 5.64 56.41
C ALA A 531 -0.04 4.21 56.47
N LEU A 532 1.06 4.00 57.19
CA LEU A 532 1.75 2.69 57.26
C LEU A 532 0.84 1.59 57.84
N ASN A 533 -0.14 1.98 58.66
CA ASN A 533 -1.14 1.09 59.24
C ASN A 533 -2.35 0.86 58.29
N GLU A 534 -2.20 1.15 57.01
CA GLU A 534 -3.18 0.90 55.95
C GLU A 534 -2.49 0.27 54.72
N THR A 535 -1.23 -0.14 54.88
CA THR A 535 -0.39 -0.72 53.82
C THR A 535 0.26 -2.02 54.29
N LEU A 536 0.64 -2.84 53.32
CA LEU A 536 1.60 -3.93 53.48
C LEU A 536 2.90 -3.45 52.83
N ASP A 537 3.95 -3.30 53.62
CA ASP A 537 5.18 -2.64 53.24
C ASP A 537 6.35 -3.63 53.15
N VAL A 538 7.04 -3.59 52.00
CA VAL A 538 8.25 -4.37 51.74
C VAL A 538 9.43 -3.44 51.62
N ALA A 539 10.47 -3.68 52.42
CA ALA A 539 11.70 -2.89 52.40
C ALA A 539 12.88 -3.70 51.84
N TYR A 540 13.38 -3.33 50.66
CA TYR A 540 14.53 -4.00 50.05
C TYR A 540 15.86 -3.37 50.46
N ALA A 541 16.84 -4.19 50.80
CA ALA A 541 18.23 -3.79 51.03
C ALA A 541 19.18 -4.43 50.00
N PRO A 542 20.26 -3.72 49.58
CA PRO A 542 21.23 -4.28 48.66
C PRO A 542 22.14 -5.27 49.39
N GLY A 543 22.15 -6.51 48.94
CA GLY A 543 23.03 -7.57 49.43
C GLY A 543 24.39 -7.62 48.70
N THR A 544 25.22 -8.60 49.07
CA THR A 544 26.49 -8.89 48.35
C THR A 544 26.24 -9.05 46.85
N GLY A 545 27.00 -8.31 46.04
CA GLY A 545 26.86 -8.28 44.58
C GLY A 545 26.38 -6.93 44.04
N TYR A 546 25.77 -6.10 44.88
CA TYR A 546 25.31 -4.76 44.50
C TYR A 546 26.12 -3.66 45.18
N ASP A 547 27.06 -3.06 44.45
CA ASP A 547 27.81 -1.90 44.94
C ASP A 547 27.04 -0.60 44.68
N THR A 548 26.17 -0.24 45.62
CA THR A 548 25.37 0.99 45.56
C THR A 548 26.18 2.27 45.80
N SER A 549 27.50 2.20 46.04
CA SER A 549 28.37 3.38 46.02
C SER A 549 28.68 3.87 44.60
N THR A 550 28.49 3.00 43.60
CA THR A 550 28.67 3.32 42.18
C THR A 550 27.33 3.50 41.48
N THR A 551 27.26 4.37 40.47
CA THR A 551 26.03 4.55 39.65
C THR A 551 25.60 3.26 38.94
N ASN A 552 26.53 2.38 38.59
CA ASN A 552 26.21 1.13 37.91
C ASN A 552 25.63 0.09 38.87
N GLY A 553 26.26 -0.15 40.02
CA GLY A 553 25.73 -1.11 41.01
C GLY A 553 24.41 -0.65 41.62
N ALA A 554 24.28 0.65 41.85
CA ALA A 554 23.02 1.34 42.15
C ALA A 554 21.91 1.03 41.14
N ARG A 555 22.19 1.17 39.83
CA ARG A 555 21.23 0.85 38.76
C ARG A 555 20.89 -0.64 38.74
N GLN A 556 21.87 -1.52 38.91
CA GLN A 556 21.65 -2.97 38.95
C GLN A 556 20.72 -3.36 40.09
N PHE A 557 20.91 -2.79 41.28
CA PHE A 557 20.01 -3.00 42.41
C PHE A 557 18.61 -2.43 42.17
N GLY A 558 18.51 -1.20 41.63
CA GLY A 558 17.22 -0.61 41.27
C GLY A 558 16.45 -1.42 40.22
N ASN A 559 17.15 -2.07 39.28
CA ASN A 559 16.55 -3.02 38.35
C ASN A 559 16.10 -4.31 39.05
N ALA A 560 16.88 -4.84 39.99
CA ALA A 560 16.50 -6.02 40.76
C ALA A 560 15.23 -5.78 41.62
N VAL A 561 15.08 -4.58 42.18
CA VAL A 561 13.86 -4.15 42.89
C VAL A 561 12.68 -4.03 41.91
N ASP A 562 12.88 -3.43 40.73
CA ASP A 562 11.83 -3.36 39.69
C ASP A 562 11.39 -4.77 39.26
N ASP A 563 12.34 -5.67 39.00
CA ASP A 563 12.07 -7.05 38.59
C ASP A 563 11.30 -7.81 39.68
N ASN A 564 11.69 -7.68 40.95
CA ASN A 564 10.95 -8.24 42.08
C ASN A 564 9.53 -7.66 42.17
N ALA A 565 9.36 -6.33 42.10
CA ALA A 565 8.05 -5.70 42.20
C ALA A 565 7.12 -6.11 41.04
N TRP A 566 7.63 -6.22 39.81
CA TRP A 566 6.85 -6.76 38.69
C TRP A 566 6.55 -8.25 38.84
N GLN A 567 7.43 -9.02 39.49
CA GLN A 567 7.22 -10.43 39.79
C GLN A 567 6.12 -10.62 40.83
N LEU A 568 6.12 -9.79 41.90
CA LEU A 568 5.06 -9.75 42.90
C LEU A 568 3.71 -9.47 42.25
N LEU A 569 3.65 -8.53 41.30
CA LEU A 569 2.44 -8.20 40.53
C LEU A 569 1.97 -9.31 39.56
N GLY A 570 2.78 -10.34 39.32
CA GLY A 570 2.46 -11.40 38.34
C GLY A 570 2.47 -10.94 36.88
N VAL A 571 3.05 -9.77 36.57
CA VAL A 571 2.98 -9.15 35.23
C VAL A 571 4.14 -9.60 34.31
N ARG A 572 5.25 -10.13 34.87
CA ARG A 572 6.42 -10.59 34.10
C ARG A 572 6.63 -12.12 34.10
N GLY A 573 5.80 -12.87 34.82
CA GLY A 573 5.92 -14.32 34.95
C GLY A 573 4.59 -15.03 34.76
N GLN A 574 4.60 -16.36 34.85
CA GLN A 574 3.37 -17.17 34.89
C GLN A 574 2.66 -17.11 36.25
N ILE A 575 3.08 -16.20 37.15
CA ILE A 575 2.58 -16.09 38.52
C ILE A 575 1.19 -15.47 38.51
N ASN A 576 0.17 -16.32 38.43
CA ASN A 576 -1.24 -15.94 38.53
C ASN A 576 -2.06 -17.09 39.13
N PRO A 577 -2.89 -16.83 40.16
CA PRO A 577 -3.19 -15.53 40.77
C PRO A 577 -2.04 -14.94 41.59
N SER A 578 -2.07 -13.61 41.73
CA SER A 578 -1.22 -12.84 42.63
C SER A 578 -2.09 -11.97 43.53
N SER A 579 -2.05 -12.26 44.82
CA SER A 579 -2.72 -11.54 45.90
C SER A 579 -2.28 -10.08 45.92
N ILE A 580 -0.98 -9.84 45.73
CA ILE A 580 -0.36 -8.51 45.63
C ILE A 580 -0.98 -7.68 44.51
N ALA A 581 -1.27 -8.27 43.34
CA ALA A 581 -1.85 -7.53 42.23
C ALA A 581 -3.25 -7.01 42.56
N THR A 582 -4.10 -7.85 43.14
CA THR A 582 -5.47 -7.48 43.53
C THR A 582 -5.51 -6.43 44.65
N HIS A 583 -4.48 -6.41 45.50
CA HIS A 583 -4.32 -5.45 46.60
C HIS A 583 -3.23 -4.41 46.35
N TRP A 584 -2.83 -4.19 45.09
CA TRP A 584 -1.67 -3.32 44.79
C TRP A 584 -1.80 -1.90 45.34
N SER A 585 -3.03 -1.41 45.47
CA SER A 585 -3.34 -0.14 46.13
C SER A 585 -2.92 -0.04 47.60
N GLN A 586 -2.67 -1.17 48.27
CA GLN A 586 -2.28 -1.29 49.67
C GLN A 586 -0.81 -1.72 49.83
N VAL A 587 -0.10 -2.04 48.75
CA VAL A 587 1.27 -2.57 48.87
C VAL A 587 2.28 -1.44 48.66
N GLY A 588 3.18 -1.22 49.62
CA GLY A 588 4.25 -0.23 49.53
C GLY A 588 5.62 -0.89 49.30
N ILE A 589 6.35 -0.40 48.29
CA ILE A 589 7.73 -0.82 48.03
C ILE A 589 8.69 0.28 48.49
N TRP A 590 9.55 -0.10 49.43
CA TRP A 590 10.56 0.73 50.05
C TRP A 590 11.94 0.17 49.78
N VAL A 591 12.94 1.05 49.81
CA VAL A 591 14.32 0.65 49.60
C VAL A 591 15.22 1.30 50.63
N GLN A 592 16.17 0.52 51.15
CA GLN A 592 17.27 0.94 51.99
C GLN A 592 18.54 1.08 51.14
N ASN A 593 19.48 1.91 51.56
CA ASN A 593 20.80 2.04 50.91
C ASN A 593 21.94 1.64 51.86
N VAL A 594 21.63 0.75 52.80
CA VAL A 594 22.62 0.15 53.68
C VAL A 594 22.92 -1.24 53.13
N PRO A 595 24.12 -1.48 52.59
CA PRO A 595 24.51 -2.79 52.11
C PRO A 595 24.52 -3.82 53.22
N VAL A 596 24.02 -5.01 52.91
CA VAL A 596 24.02 -6.17 53.81
C VAL A 596 24.96 -7.22 53.25
N GLU A 597 25.93 -7.66 54.05
CA GLU A 597 26.77 -8.77 53.64
C GLU A 597 25.92 -10.05 53.58
N VAL A 598 25.91 -10.72 52.44
CA VAL A 598 25.38 -12.07 52.26
C VAL A 598 26.52 -13.01 51.88
N LYS A 599 26.55 -14.20 52.46
CA LYS A 599 27.54 -15.25 52.21
C LYS A 599 26.90 -16.63 52.34
N VAL A 600 27.55 -17.66 51.79
CA VAL A 600 27.13 -19.06 51.95
C VAL A 600 27.46 -19.52 53.37
N SER A 601 26.50 -20.15 54.06
CA SER A 601 26.72 -20.72 55.39
C SER A 601 27.80 -21.81 55.36
N PRO A 602 28.72 -21.84 56.34
CA PRO A 602 29.74 -22.88 56.43
C PRO A 602 29.18 -24.22 56.94
N ASN A 603 27.91 -24.31 57.33
CA ASN A 603 27.33 -25.48 58.01
C ASN A 603 26.87 -26.60 57.06
N GLY A 604 27.10 -26.46 55.75
CA GLY A 604 26.85 -27.51 54.75
C GLY A 604 25.40 -27.58 54.25
N ASP A 605 24.50 -26.76 54.77
CA ASP A 605 23.12 -26.53 54.28
C ASP A 605 23.07 -25.60 53.05
N ALA A 606 24.20 -24.94 52.74
CA ALA A 606 24.36 -23.94 51.69
C ALA A 606 23.42 -22.73 51.83
N LEU A 607 22.84 -22.49 53.01
CA LEU A 607 21.91 -21.38 53.25
C LEU A 607 22.61 -20.03 53.13
N CYS A 608 21.85 -18.99 52.79
CA CYS A 608 22.32 -17.62 52.85
C CYS A 608 22.45 -17.18 54.31
N GLU A 609 23.68 -16.83 54.70
CA GLU A 609 23.98 -16.14 55.95
C GLU A 609 24.09 -14.65 55.68
N ARG A 610 23.38 -13.87 56.49
CA ARG A 610 23.40 -12.41 56.43
C ARG A 610 24.20 -11.81 57.59
N GLY A 611 24.93 -10.74 57.29
CA GLY A 611 25.59 -9.89 58.28
C GLY A 611 24.59 -9.08 59.10
N PRO A 612 25.06 -8.37 60.15
CA PRO A 612 24.20 -7.49 60.93
C PRO A 612 23.67 -6.34 60.07
N PHE A 613 22.34 -6.16 60.04
CA PHE A 613 21.70 -5.00 59.45
C PHE A 613 20.50 -4.56 60.31
N GLY A 614 20.09 -3.29 60.17
CA GLY A 614 18.92 -2.75 60.86
C GLY A 614 17.68 -2.87 59.98
N PRO A 615 16.81 -3.88 60.17
CA PRO A 615 15.58 -4.01 59.40
C PRO A 615 14.65 -2.82 59.66
N VAL A 616 13.80 -2.51 58.68
CA VAL A 616 12.76 -1.50 58.81
C VAL A 616 11.65 -2.06 59.69
N SER A 617 11.48 -1.47 60.86
CA SER A 617 10.61 -2.00 61.91
C SER A 617 9.12 -1.97 61.57
N PHE A 618 8.70 -1.11 60.65
CA PHE A 618 7.31 -1.02 60.21
C PHE A 618 6.99 -1.93 59.03
N ALA A 619 8.01 -2.46 58.34
CA ALA A 619 7.80 -3.28 57.16
C ALA A 619 7.46 -4.72 57.56
N GLU A 620 6.40 -5.27 56.96
CA GLU A 620 6.02 -6.67 57.11
C GLU A 620 7.10 -7.61 56.57
N ALA A 621 7.85 -7.19 55.54
CA ALA A 621 8.96 -7.97 55.00
C ALA A 621 10.18 -7.10 54.66
N ASN A 622 11.38 -7.61 54.97
CA ASN A 622 12.66 -6.99 54.67
C ASN A 622 13.47 -7.89 53.74
N GLY A 623 13.42 -7.63 52.43
CA GLY A 623 14.13 -8.43 51.43
C GLY A 623 15.57 -7.97 51.22
N ILE A 624 16.53 -8.89 51.26
CA ILE A 624 17.93 -8.62 50.92
C ILE A 624 18.20 -9.22 49.54
N LEU A 625 18.22 -8.37 48.51
CA LEU A 625 18.48 -8.82 47.14
C LEU A 625 19.99 -8.97 46.93
N HIS A 626 20.48 -10.12 46.46
CA HIS A 626 21.90 -10.37 46.25
C HIS A 626 22.21 -11.15 44.96
N THR A 627 23.49 -11.36 44.68
CA THR A 627 23.94 -12.22 43.57
C THR A 627 24.78 -13.40 44.04
N VAL A 628 24.76 -13.68 45.36
CA VAL A 628 25.47 -14.82 45.95
C VAL A 628 24.68 -16.08 45.62
N ASN A 629 25.37 -17.10 45.12
CA ASN A 629 24.80 -18.42 44.93
C ASN A 629 24.79 -19.18 46.26
N CYS A 630 23.81 -18.87 47.09
CA CYS A 630 23.43 -19.61 48.29
C CYS A 630 21.95 -19.97 48.19
N ARG A 631 21.50 -20.90 49.01
CA ARG A 631 20.09 -21.19 49.15
C ARG A 631 19.45 -20.07 49.98
N ASP A 632 18.60 -19.29 49.33
CA ASP A 632 17.85 -18.21 49.96
C ASP A 632 16.99 -18.68 51.13
N ASN A 633 16.74 -17.76 52.06
CA ASN A 633 15.92 -18.02 53.22
C ASN A 633 15.22 -16.79 53.80
N ALA A 634 14.04 -17.02 54.37
CA ALA A 634 13.27 -16.18 55.28
C ALA A 634 13.49 -16.56 56.76
N SER A 635 13.61 -15.55 57.61
CA SER A 635 13.68 -15.74 59.07
C SER A 635 13.23 -14.46 59.78
N GLY A 636 12.05 -14.55 60.40
CA GLY A 636 11.39 -13.43 61.06
C GLY A 636 10.57 -12.63 60.05
N ASN A 637 10.91 -11.36 59.87
CA ASN A 637 10.37 -10.49 58.81
C ASN A 637 11.49 -10.11 57.83
N ILE A 638 12.43 -11.02 57.60
CA ILE A 638 13.63 -10.80 56.80
C ILE A 638 13.89 -12.00 55.90
N PHE A 639 13.99 -11.75 54.60
CA PHE A 639 14.34 -12.75 53.61
C PHE A 639 15.54 -12.36 52.76
N THR A 640 16.21 -13.34 52.16
CA THR A 640 17.19 -13.13 51.09
C THR A 640 16.62 -13.59 49.76
N ALA A 641 17.05 -12.97 48.66
CA ALA A 641 16.66 -13.43 47.33
C ALA A 641 17.73 -13.14 46.29
N ASP A 642 18.12 -14.17 45.54
CA ASP A 642 19.03 -14.06 44.40
C ASP A 642 18.31 -13.78 43.07
N SER A 643 16.99 -13.95 43.04
CA SER A 643 16.15 -13.83 41.86
C SER A 643 14.73 -13.36 42.19
N PRO A 644 13.99 -12.74 41.25
CA PRO A 644 12.63 -12.26 41.50
C PRO A 644 11.64 -13.36 41.90
N THR A 645 11.77 -14.56 41.32
CA THR A 645 10.89 -15.69 41.61
C THR A 645 11.12 -16.21 43.03
N VAL A 646 12.37 -16.26 43.47
CA VAL A 646 12.70 -16.59 44.86
C VAL A 646 12.23 -15.47 45.78
N GLY A 647 12.45 -14.19 45.43
CA GLY A 647 11.95 -13.08 46.24
C GLY A 647 10.43 -13.04 46.38
N TRP A 648 9.67 -13.53 45.39
CA TRP A 648 8.23 -13.72 45.50
C TRP A 648 7.86 -14.85 46.48
N HIS A 649 8.55 -15.98 46.39
CA HIS A 649 8.38 -17.13 47.28
C HIS A 649 8.71 -16.74 48.74
N GLU A 650 9.88 -16.18 48.98
CA GLU A 650 10.34 -15.81 50.32
C GLU A 650 9.51 -14.67 50.94
N PHE A 651 8.94 -13.79 50.10
CA PHE A 651 8.00 -12.77 50.56
C PHE A 651 6.75 -13.38 51.19
N HIS A 652 6.25 -14.53 50.71
CA HIS A 652 5.08 -15.19 51.28
C HIS A 652 5.34 -15.69 52.70
N HIS A 653 6.54 -16.21 52.96
CA HIS A 653 6.97 -16.57 54.32
C HIS A 653 6.91 -15.41 55.29
N ASP A 654 7.54 -14.31 54.90
CA ASP A 654 7.69 -13.18 55.81
C ASP A 654 6.37 -12.41 55.98
N ALA A 655 5.73 -12.04 54.87
CA ALA A 655 4.59 -11.11 54.90
C ALA A 655 3.25 -11.79 55.22
N TYR A 656 3.08 -13.05 54.82
CA TYR A 656 1.84 -13.80 55.04
C TYR A 656 1.96 -14.85 56.15
N HIS A 657 3.16 -14.97 56.73
CA HIS A 657 3.48 -15.97 57.74
C HIS A 657 3.19 -17.39 57.24
N GLU A 658 3.48 -17.67 55.98
CA GLU A 658 3.36 -19.01 55.42
C GLU A 658 4.52 -19.90 55.92
N GLY A 659 4.25 -21.17 56.20
CA GLY A 659 5.25 -22.08 56.76
C GLY A 659 6.40 -22.37 55.79
N ASP A 660 7.64 -22.37 56.30
CA ASP A 660 8.88 -22.41 55.51
C ASP A 660 9.59 -23.78 55.47
N GLU A 661 10.24 -24.09 54.34
CA GLU A 661 10.90 -25.36 54.01
C GLU A 661 12.42 -25.38 54.34
N TYR A 662 12.82 -25.49 55.62
CA TYR A 662 14.25 -25.65 55.99
C TYR A 662 14.71 -27.05 56.41
N CYS A 663 16.01 -27.27 56.27
CA CYS A 663 16.59 -28.53 55.79
C CYS A 663 17.71 -29.17 56.64
N CYS A 664 17.52 -29.31 57.95
CA CYS A 664 18.28 -30.35 58.67
C CYS A 664 17.50 -31.67 58.74
N ASP A 665 16.18 -31.59 58.56
CA ASP A 665 15.24 -32.69 58.73
C ASP A 665 13.90 -32.31 58.10
N GLY A 666 13.93 -31.64 56.92
CA GLY A 666 12.80 -31.30 56.02
C GLY A 666 11.44 -31.04 56.68
N GLY A 667 11.50 -30.34 57.81
CA GLY A 667 10.36 -29.98 58.61
C GLY A 667 9.98 -28.55 58.28
N TYR A 668 8.68 -28.30 58.25
CA TYR A 668 8.15 -26.95 58.31
C TYR A 668 8.47 -26.40 59.71
N TRP A 669 9.18 -25.28 59.79
CA TRP A 669 9.42 -24.60 61.07
C TRP A 669 8.50 -23.40 61.19
N TYR A 670 7.76 -23.31 62.31
CA TYR A 670 6.75 -22.28 62.48
C TYR A 670 7.13 -21.14 63.42
N GLY A 671 6.72 -19.94 63.00
CA GLY A 671 5.95 -19.05 63.86
C GLY A 671 4.49 -19.01 63.40
N ALA A 672 3.60 -19.81 63.99
CA ALA A 672 2.13 -19.72 63.92
C ALA A 672 1.50 -19.21 62.61
N GLY A 673 1.83 -19.81 61.48
CA GLY A 673 1.26 -19.45 60.20
C GLY A 673 -0.13 -20.01 59.95
N ILE A 674 -0.67 -19.65 58.79
CA ILE A 674 -2.09 -19.78 58.46
C ILE A 674 -2.38 -21.05 57.62
N ASN A 675 -1.36 -21.65 56.99
CA ASN A 675 -1.50 -22.74 56.02
C ASN A 675 -1.00 -24.13 56.49
N ASP A 676 -0.44 -24.25 57.70
CA ASP A 676 -0.06 -25.52 58.31
C ASP A 676 -0.84 -25.79 59.61
N TYR A 677 -0.93 -27.07 59.96
CA TYR A 677 -1.80 -27.58 61.01
C TYR A 677 -1.11 -28.65 61.84
N GLY A 678 -1.23 -28.57 63.16
CA GLY A 678 -0.66 -29.56 64.09
C GLY A 678 -1.34 -30.93 64.08
N SER A 679 -2.43 -31.12 63.30
CA SER A 679 -3.11 -32.41 63.16
C SER A 679 -3.92 -32.51 61.87
N LEU A 680 -4.16 -33.75 61.41
CA LEU A 680 -5.07 -34.01 60.29
C LEU A 680 -6.47 -33.45 60.54
N THR A 681 -6.96 -33.54 61.78
CA THR A 681 -8.30 -33.04 62.12
C THR A 681 -8.37 -31.52 62.04
N ASP A 682 -7.34 -30.81 62.49
CA ASP A 682 -7.29 -29.35 62.39
C ASP A 682 -7.13 -28.91 60.94
N CYS A 683 -6.31 -29.62 60.17
CA CYS A 683 -6.21 -29.42 58.72
C CYS A 683 -7.57 -29.62 58.04
N GLN A 684 -8.26 -30.74 58.29
CA GLN A 684 -9.55 -31.03 57.67
C GLN A 684 -10.65 -30.04 58.05
N ARG A 685 -10.52 -29.40 59.22
CA ARG A 685 -11.49 -28.42 59.72
C ARG A 685 -11.23 -27.02 59.18
N ASN A 686 -9.97 -26.62 59.15
CA ASN A 686 -9.58 -25.22 58.97
C ASN A 686 -8.89 -24.95 57.62
N GLY A 687 -8.45 -26.00 56.92
CA GLY A 687 -7.84 -25.94 55.59
C GLY A 687 -8.82 -25.61 54.48
N SER A 688 -8.28 -25.13 53.34
CA SER A 688 -9.08 -24.80 52.16
C SER A 688 -9.87 -26.00 51.62
N VAL A 689 -9.31 -27.21 51.69
CA VAL A 689 -9.91 -28.44 51.17
C VAL A 689 -9.58 -29.63 52.07
N ALA A 690 -10.56 -30.09 52.86
CA ALA A 690 -10.35 -31.19 53.81
C ALA A 690 -9.79 -32.49 53.19
N SER A 691 -10.12 -32.77 51.93
CA SER A 691 -9.67 -33.99 51.22
C SER A 691 -8.23 -33.92 50.72
N THR A 692 -7.61 -32.74 50.68
CA THR A 692 -6.21 -32.58 50.27
C THR A 692 -5.25 -32.62 51.44
N CYS A 693 -5.75 -32.62 52.68
CA CYS A 693 -4.93 -32.69 53.88
C CYS A 693 -3.94 -33.85 53.86
N ASN A 694 -2.66 -33.51 53.74
CA ASN A 694 -1.55 -34.46 53.80
C ASN A 694 -0.57 -34.08 54.90
N GLU A 695 0.02 -35.11 55.49
CA GLU A 695 1.12 -34.92 56.43
C GLU A 695 2.35 -34.49 55.64
N ILE A 696 3.03 -33.46 56.13
CA ILE A 696 4.30 -32.98 55.62
C ILE A 696 5.37 -34.04 55.93
N THR A 697 6.26 -34.29 54.96
CA THR A 697 7.36 -35.24 55.13
C THR A 697 8.69 -34.60 54.78
N ASN A 698 9.72 -34.89 55.55
CA ASN A 698 11.09 -34.42 55.30
C ASN A 698 11.89 -35.29 54.33
N GLY A 699 11.20 -35.95 53.39
CA GLY A 699 11.77 -36.95 52.51
C GLY A 699 12.08 -38.30 53.16
N THR A 700 12.12 -38.42 54.50
CA THR A 700 12.41 -39.70 55.19
C THR A 700 11.51 -40.01 56.39
N THR A 701 10.91 -39.00 57.02
CA THR A 701 10.09 -39.10 58.22
C THR A 701 8.93 -38.10 58.15
N ARG A 702 7.85 -38.46 58.85
CA ARG A 702 6.66 -37.63 59.02
C ARG A 702 6.93 -36.59 60.10
N THR A 703 6.56 -35.34 59.84
CA THR A 703 6.86 -34.22 60.74
C THR A 703 5.79 -34.03 61.82
N GLY A 704 4.62 -34.68 61.68
CA GLY A 704 3.45 -34.46 62.53
C GLY A 704 2.63 -33.21 62.14
N TRP A 705 3.14 -32.40 61.22
CA TRP A 705 2.46 -31.25 60.66
C TRP A 705 1.69 -31.65 59.40
N TRP A 706 0.57 -30.98 59.19
CA TRP A 706 -0.36 -31.22 58.10
C TRP A 706 -0.56 -29.92 57.34
N ARG A 707 -0.76 -30.02 56.04
CA ARG A 707 -1.14 -28.89 55.17
C ARG A 707 -2.35 -29.29 54.35
N SER A 708 -3.16 -28.33 53.95
CA SER A 708 -4.41 -28.56 53.21
C SER A 708 -4.23 -28.40 51.70
N ASP A 709 -3.10 -28.83 51.17
CA ASP A 709 -2.79 -28.74 49.74
C ASP A 709 -2.51 -30.13 49.17
N GLY A 710 -2.78 -30.35 47.88
CA GLY A 710 -2.56 -31.66 47.28
C GLY A 710 -1.09 -32.10 47.33
N PRO A 711 -0.77 -33.34 46.88
CA PRO A 711 0.63 -33.80 46.76
C PRO A 711 1.48 -32.98 45.77
N MET A 712 0.91 -31.95 45.15
CA MET A 712 1.61 -30.94 44.34
C MET A 712 1.12 -29.53 44.75
N SER A 713 2.06 -28.78 45.32
CA SER A 713 2.21 -27.30 45.36
C SER A 713 1.25 -26.39 46.13
N ASP A 714 1.81 -25.70 47.12
CA ASP A 714 1.62 -24.27 47.40
C ASP A 714 2.78 -23.45 46.72
N VAL A 715 2.85 -22.10 46.83
CA VAL A 715 4.03 -21.27 46.42
C VAL A 715 5.38 -21.90 46.82
N MET A 716 5.37 -22.73 47.86
CA MET A 716 6.48 -23.51 48.40
C MET A 716 7.11 -24.56 47.49
N ILE A 717 6.39 -25.06 46.48
CA ILE A 717 6.92 -26.09 45.57
C ILE A 717 6.75 -25.67 44.11
N ASP A 718 5.73 -24.87 43.81
CA ASP A 718 5.50 -24.31 42.48
C ASP A 718 5.50 -22.79 42.56
N ASN A 719 6.66 -22.18 42.27
CA ASN A 719 6.87 -20.74 42.34
C ASN A 719 6.14 -19.98 41.21
N THR A 720 5.02 -20.52 40.71
CA THR A 720 4.23 -19.96 39.60
C THR A 720 2.75 -19.77 39.89
N VAL A 721 2.23 -20.16 41.06
CA VAL A 721 0.79 -20.03 41.35
C VAL A 721 0.51 -19.96 42.85
N GLU A 722 -0.29 -18.98 43.29
CA GLU A 722 -0.89 -19.00 44.63
C GLU A 722 -2.08 -19.95 44.66
N ARG A 723 -2.13 -20.83 45.66
CA ARG A 723 -3.27 -21.70 45.93
C ARG A 723 -4.30 -21.02 46.82
N ALA A 724 -5.40 -21.73 47.06
CA ALA A 724 -6.50 -21.22 47.86
C ALA A 724 -6.08 -20.92 49.31
N ASP A 725 -5.15 -21.68 49.89
CA ASP A 725 -4.65 -21.43 51.24
C ASP A 725 -3.67 -20.24 51.29
N ASP A 726 -2.79 -20.09 50.30
CA ASP A 726 -1.90 -18.91 50.14
C ASP A 726 -2.72 -17.63 49.98
N LEU A 727 -3.70 -17.66 49.06
CA LEU A 727 -4.66 -16.56 48.89
C LEU A 727 -5.41 -16.25 50.19
N ARG A 728 -5.82 -17.26 50.96
CA ARG A 728 -6.50 -17.05 52.25
C ARG A 728 -5.57 -16.41 53.29
N ALA A 729 -4.30 -16.80 53.33
CA ALA A 729 -3.31 -16.19 54.22
C ALA A 729 -3.06 -14.72 53.83
N ALA A 730 -2.84 -14.46 52.54
CA ALA A 730 -2.71 -13.12 52.00
C ALA A 730 -3.93 -12.24 52.31
N GLU A 731 -5.14 -12.73 52.03
CA GLU A 731 -6.39 -12.03 52.35
C GLU A 731 -6.54 -11.78 53.85
N ALA A 732 -6.10 -12.69 54.72
CA ALA A 732 -6.12 -12.47 56.16
C ALA A 732 -5.17 -11.33 56.58
N THR A 733 -4.00 -11.24 55.95
CA THR A 733 -3.06 -10.12 56.17
C THR A 733 -3.66 -8.80 55.69
N TYR A 734 -4.21 -8.72 54.46
CA TYR A 734 -4.87 -7.50 53.97
C TYR A 734 -6.13 -7.13 54.78
N ALA A 735 -6.90 -8.12 55.26
CA ALA A 735 -8.10 -7.89 56.07
C ALA A 735 -7.79 -7.34 57.46
N LYS A 736 -6.66 -7.73 58.08
CA LYS A 736 -6.17 -7.09 59.31
C LYS A 736 -5.96 -5.59 59.06
N CYS A 737 -5.33 -5.25 57.94
CA CYS A 737 -5.16 -3.86 57.51
C CYS A 737 -6.48 -3.15 57.12
N GLY A 738 -7.57 -3.90 56.92
CA GLY A 738 -8.81 -3.40 56.33
C GLY A 738 -10.04 -3.30 57.24
N ARG A 739 -10.10 -3.94 58.42
CA ARG A 739 -11.33 -3.89 59.26
C ARG A 739 -11.23 -4.38 60.72
N ALA A 740 -10.21 -3.97 61.46
CA ALA A 740 -10.36 -3.54 62.87
C ALA A 740 -9.07 -3.09 63.57
N GLN A 741 -7.88 -3.33 63.03
CA GLN A 741 -6.59 -2.88 63.58
C GLN A 741 -5.50 -3.36 62.62
N CYS A 742 -4.66 -2.44 62.18
CA CYS A 742 -3.23 -2.74 62.15
C CYS A 742 -2.71 -2.69 63.59
#